data_AF-A0A0B4I5P2-F1
#
_entry.id   AF-A0A0B4I5P2-F1
#
_cell.length_a   1.000
_cell.length_b   1.000
_cell.length_c   1.000
_cell.angle_alpha   90.00
_cell.angle_beta   90.00
_cell.angle_gamma   90.00
#
_symmetry.space_group_name_H-M   'P 1'
#
loop_
_entity.id
_entity.type
_entity.pdbx_description
1 polymer ?
#
loop_
_entity_poly.entity_id
_entity_poly.type
_entity_poly.pdbx_seq_one_letter_code
_entity_poly.pdbx_strand_id
1 'polypeptide(L)'
;MQPARDVPRFDQLQDYPHAVAGHAGTLCDSDGQVFVKPCTQAEIDFYELTKSEYPDFADLMPLHIGNLVLSGPREMDIGDIGDGLQTDPEQVLATIQEQVANAARESQTEDTITWVPSQGKKIQTNMSVVLENQTNGFKRPNVLDVKLGTRLYADDAPKQKQERFQQISKETTHHNLGFRIAGMRVFRGSQDPSELDDREYKNYDKDYGRFTVNDDNVVNELRRFIFNEAAGIDEDLGKAICATFARELGTIIDVMSGHEIRTYSSSLLFVYEGDGEALKDAIRLNTEYAKRSTGPPATKRIDSGIGLDDEDQALEQLPPPVLKLKLIDFAHATWTPGSGPDENTIKGTVHSSTRIIVLKPSWEWRFEVPAGRKITVKVLSGTAEKDGVELALRNAYSFSAIKSKILTWHGCELEVDGRTDDEFVAEYASPVANPANAYVNLHARLNEMRTAAVYERREGPRVLIAGPPTTGKTTLVRTLASYATRQGFEPIVVNADPKEGMLSLPGTLSASVFATVMDPEAVDGWGTTPTSGPSTVPVKLPLVYYYGRNLPDDDPEFYRELTSKIAGTVSGRLSEDEAVKSSGVIVDSMGVSEKSKIGEDLLAHIVDELSINIIVVLGSNRMTAELSKRFSTERTSLGEPIQIVGLDRSEGVVERDEGFLEYSREQAIKEYFFGDARRALSPQIQHTDFDALVIYKASDYSAYEKATLSRNEPSSVMQHWTLAVMHASPKDPPEVVRAAAVMGFVYVSDVDEDRRKIKLLAPVGGRLGDRPLILGSWPEPYINLLG
;
A
#
# COMPACT_ATOMS: atom_id res chain seq x y z
N MET A 1 -5.34 -21.16 -10.66
CA MET A 1 -5.93 -22.30 -9.93
C MET A 1 -5.02 -23.51 -10.11
N GLN A 2 -4.36 -23.97 -9.04
CA GLN A 2 -3.73 -25.30 -9.04
C GLN A 2 -4.83 -26.37 -9.02
N PRO A 3 -4.64 -27.54 -9.65
CA PRO A 3 -5.61 -28.63 -9.59
C PRO A 3 -5.85 -29.06 -8.14
N ALA A 4 -7.09 -29.47 -7.83
CA ALA A 4 -7.42 -30.06 -6.53
C ALA A 4 -6.48 -31.25 -6.27
N ARG A 5 -5.71 -31.18 -5.17
CA ARG A 5 -4.77 -32.22 -4.79
C ARG A 5 -5.48 -33.26 -3.93
N ASP A 6 -5.31 -34.53 -4.28
CA ASP A 6 -5.89 -35.64 -3.52
C ASP A 6 -5.22 -35.79 -2.14
N VAL A 7 -6.02 -36.08 -1.12
CA VAL A 7 -5.54 -36.35 0.24
C VAL A 7 -4.84 -37.73 0.26
N PRO A 8 -3.57 -37.83 0.72
CA PRO A 8 -2.83 -39.09 0.73
C PRO A 8 -3.44 -40.13 1.68
N ARG A 9 -3.33 -41.42 1.33
CA ARG A 9 -3.73 -42.54 2.21
C ARG A 9 -2.68 -42.80 3.28
N PHE A 10 -3.09 -43.37 4.42
CA PHE A 10 -2.20 -43.58 5.57
C PHE A 10 -0.96 -44.44 5.26
N ASP A 11 -1.09 -45.42 4.38
CA ASP A 11 0.00 -46.30 3.93
C ASP A 11 1.04 -45.59 3.04
N GLN A 12 0.77 -44.35 2.63
CA GLN A 12 1.64 -43.50 1.83
C GLN A 12 2.40 -42.47 2.69
N LEU A 13 2.20 -42.50 4.01
CA LEU A 13 2.80 -41.55 4.95
C LEU A 13 4.05 -42.12 5.63
N GLN A 14 5.02 -41.25 5.87
CA GLN A 14 6.27 -41.52 6.59
C GLN A 14 6.53 -40.42 7.64
N ASP A 15 7.47 -40.67 8.56
CA ASP A 15 7.82 -39.67 9.59
C ASP A 15 8.39 -38.39 8.97
N TYR A 16 7.90 -37.23 9.43
CA TYR A 16 8.35 -35.94 8.92
C TYR A 16 9.73 -35.55 9.48
N PRO A 17 10.76 -35.39 8.63
CA PRO A 17 12.15 -35.29 9.10
C PRO A 17 12.59 -33.88 9.52
N HIS A 18 11.76 -32.85 9.28
CA HIS A 18 12.11 -31.45 9.55
C HIS A 18 11.32 -30.84 10.71
N ALA A 19 10.66 -31.66 11.56
CA ALA A 19 10.00 -31.17 12.76
C ALA A 19 11.02 -30.56 13.73
N VAL A 20 10.79 -29.31 14.15
CA VAL A 20 11.66 -28.59 15.11
C VAL A 20 11.02 -28.38 16.48
N ALA A 21 9.68 -28.37 16.54
CA ALA A 21 8.90 -28.22 17.76
C ALA A 21 7.51 -28.89 17.57
N GLY A 22 6.73 -28.98 18.65
CA GLY A 22 5.35 -29.52 18.64
C GLY A 22 5.21 -30.91 19.28
N HIS A 23 4.04 -31.54 19.06
CA HIS A 23 3.74 -32.88 19.57
C HIS A 23 4.28 -33.96 18.61
N ALA A 24 4.77 -35.08 19.15
CA ALA A 24 5.25 -36.20 18.34
C ALA A 24 4.14 -36.79 17.46
N GLY A 25 4.52 -37.34 16.29
CA GLY A 25 3.61 -38.03 15.37
C GLY A 25 3.22 -37.25 14.12
N THR A 26 4.00 -36.25 13.72
CA THR A 26 3.85 -35.56 12.43
C THR A 26 4.38 -36.41 11.29
N LEU A 27 3.61 -36.51 10.20
CA LEU A 27 3.91 -37.33 9.04
C LEU A 27 4.00 -36.47 7.77
N CYS A 28 4.58 -37.02 6.71
CA CYS A 28 4.52 -36.46 5.36
C CYS A 28 4.34 -37.58 4.33
N ASP A 29 3.95 -37.22 3.11
CA ASP A 29 3.96 -38.13 1.97
C ASP A 29 5.40 -38.42 1.47
N SER A 30 5.55 -39.41 0.59
CA SER A 30 6.85 -39.80 0.02
C SER A 30 7.50 -38.68 -0.79
N ASP A 31 6.69 -37.86 -1.44
CA ASP A 31 7.14 -36.75 -2.29
C ASP A 31 7.38 -35.47 -1.48
N GLY A 32 7.07 -35.48 -0.18
CA GLY A 32 7.29 -34.38 0.75
C GLY A 32 6.44 -33.14 0.48
N GLN A 33 5.35 -33.26 -0.27
CA GLN A 33 4.45 -32.15 -0.62
C GLN A 33 3.44 -31.83 0.47
N VAL A 34 3.11 -32.83 1.30
CA VAL A 34 2.04 -32.77 2.30
C VAL A 34 2.61 -32.98 3.69
N PHE A 35 2.09 -32.20 4.64
CA PHE A 35 2.38 -32.30 6.06
C PHE A 35 1.11 -32.72 6.81
N VAL A 36 1.18 -33.80 7.58
CA VAL A 36 0.06 -34.36 8.34
C VAL A 36 0.34 -34.22 9.83
N LYS A 37 -0.56 -33.53 10.53
CA LYS A 37 -0.41 -33.22 11.96
C LYS A 37 -1.60 -33.77 12.75
N PRO A 38 -1.36 -34.60 13.78
CA PRO A 38 -2.40 -34.98 14.73
C PRO A 38 -3.00 -33.72 15.40
N CYS A 39 -4.32 -33.60 15.40
CA CYS A 39 -5.01 -32.40 15.86
C CYS A 39 -6.34 -32.71 16.57
N THR A 40 -6.98 -31.66 17.08
CA THR A 40 -8.35 -31.72 17.60
C THR A 40 -9.34 -31.32 16.51
N GLN A 41 -10.64 -31.64 16.69
CA GLN A 41 -11.69 -31.19 15.77
C GLN A 41 -11.75 -29.66 15.69
N ALA A 42 -11.59 -28.97 16.82
CA ALA A 42 -11.59 -27.50 16.86
C ALA A 42 -10.50 -26.88 15.97
N GLU A 43 -9.33 -27.51 15.85
CA GLU A 43 -8.27 -27.05 14.94
C GLU A 43 -8.66 -27.22 13.47
N ILE A 44 -9.31 -28.33 13.12
CA ILE A 44 -9.83 -28.59 11.77
C ILE A 44 -10.89 -27.55 11.40
N ASP A 45 -11.87 -27.34 12.28
CA ASP A 45 -12.96 -26.38 12.09
C ASP A 45 -12.41 -24.97 11.86
N PHE A 46 -11.35 -24.60 12.58
CA PHE A 46 -10.67 -23.32 12.41
C PHE A 46 -10.07 -23.16 11.00
N TYR A 47 -9.35 -24.17 10.49
CA TYR A 47 -8.79 -24.13 9.12
C TYR A 47 -9.88 -24.03 8.05
N GLU A 48 -10.95 -24.81 8.18
CA GLU A 48 -12.06 -24.82 7.21
C GLU A 48 -12.81 -23.49 7.18
N LEU A 49 -13.18 -22.96 8.35
CA LEU A 49 -13.86 -21.68 8.48
C LEU A 49 -13.02 -20.53 7.95
N THR A 50 -11.72 -20.53 8.28
CA THR A 50 -10.80 -19.48 7.82
C THR A 50 -10.68 -19.46 6.29
N LYS A 51 -10.61 -20.63 5.66
CA LYS A 51 -10.53 -20.75 4.20
C LYS A 51 -11.79 -20.24 3.48
N SER A 52 -12.98 -20.38 4.08
CA SER A 52 -14.23 -19.95 3.47
C SER A 52 -14.57 -18.48 3.74
N GLU A 53 -14.36 -18.00 4.96
CA GLU A 53 -14.83 -16.67 5.40
C GLU A 53 -13.73 -15.60 5.48
N TYR A 54 -12.45 -16.00 5.58
CA TYR A 54 -11.32 -15.08 5.84
C TYR A 54 -10.13 -15.38 4.90
N PRO A 55 -10.29 -15.18 3.57
CA PRO A 55 -9.30 -15.61 2.58
C PRO A 55 -7.93 -14.92 2.72
N ASP A 56 -7.90 -13.67 3.13
CA ASP A 56 -6.68 -12.90 3.39
C ASP A 56 -5.89 -13.42 4.61
N PHE A 57 -6.60 -13.87 5.66
CA PHE A 57 -5.97 -14.55 6.79
C PHE A 57 -5.53 -15.98 6.41
N ALA A 58 -6.30 -16.68 5.58
CA ALA A 58 -5.96 -18.02 5.09
C ALA A 58 -4.62 -18.04 4.35
N ASP A 59 -4.29 -16.96 3.63
CA ASP A 59 -2.99 -16.80 2.96
C ASP A 59 -1.80 -16.75 3.93
N LEU A 60 -2.02 -16.39 5.20
CA LEU A 60 -0.97 -16.42 6.24
C LEU A 60 -0.70 -17.82 6.80
N MET A 61 -1.57 -18.79 6.50
CA MET A 61 -1.52 -20.15 7.04
C MET A 61 -0.99 -21.13 6.00
N PRO A 62 -0.47 -22.31 6.40
CA PRO A 62 -0.27 -23.41 5.47
C PRO A 62 -1.59 -23.78 4.82
N LEU A 63 -1.59 -24.00 3.51
CA LEU A 63 -2.80 -24.35 2.77
C LEU A 63 -3.43 -25.62 3.36
N HIS A 64 -4.69 -25.53 3.76
CA HIS A 64 -5.49 -26.68 4.20
C HIS A 64 -5.95 -27.49 2.99
N ILE A 65 -5.43 -28.73 2.91
CA ILE A 65 -5.69 -29.69 1.83
C ILE A 65 -6.86 -30.61 2.20
N GLY A 66 -6.96 -31.01 3.48
CA GLY A 66 -8.03 -31.87 3.97
C GLY A 66 -7.76 -32.43 5.37
N ASN A 67 -8.47 -33.50 5.74
CA ASN A 67 -8.37 -34.14 7.06
C ASN A 67 -8.26 -35.68 6.92
N LEU A 68 -7.65 -36.34 7.90
CA LEU A 68 -7.49 -37.79 7.97
C LEU A 68 -7.94 -38.36 9.32
N VAL A 69 -8.54 -39.54 9.30
CA VAL A 69 -8.82 -40.34 10.50
C VAL A 69 -7.86 -41.52 10.55
N LEU A 70 -6.87 -41.43 11.43
CA LEU A 70 -5.85 -42.43 11.71
C LEU A 70 -6.41 -43.53 12.63
N SER A 71 -7.16 -44.48 12.06
CA SER A 71 -7.57 -45.70 12.78
C SER A 71 -6.45 -46.73 12.69
N GLY A 72 -5.76 -47.03 13.79
CA GLY A 72 -4.77 -48.12 13.80
C GLY A 72 -5.43 -49.49 13.63
N PRO A 73 -4.78 -50.48 13.00
CA PRO A 73 -5.29 -51.85 12.93
C PRO A 73 -5.07 -52.54 14.28
N ARG A 74 -6.00 -52.32 15.24
CA ARG A 74 -6.34 -53.14 16.43
C ARG A 74 -6.82 -52.23 17.55
N GLU A 75 -8.14 -52.07 17.63
CA GLU A 75 -8.95 -52.02 18.86
C GLU A 75 -10.40 -51.73 18.42
N MET A 76 -10.99 -52.71 17.72
CA MET A 76 -12.44 -52.89 17.74
C MET A 76 -12.67 -54.15 18.55
N ASP A 77 -13.05 -53.99 19.81
CA ASP A 77 -13.76 -55.04 20.52
C ASP A 77 -15.11 -55.20 19.83
N ILE A 78 -15.25 -56.30 19.10
CA ILE A 78 -16.51 -56.74 18.52
C ILE A 78 -17.35 -57.26 19.68
N GLY A 79 -18.32 -56.46 20.11
CA GLY A 79 -19.40 -56.86 21.01
C GLY A 79 -20.74 -56.41 20.45
N ASP A 80 -21.45 -57.37 19.86
CA ASP A 80 -22.88 -57.34 19.48
C ASP A 80 -23.38 -56.27 18.50
N ILE A 81 -23.25 -56.59 17.21
CA ILE A 81 -24.27 -56.21 16.22
C ILE A 81 -25.44 -57.19 16.40
N GLY A 82 -26.45 -56.75 17.14
CA GLY A 82 -27.80 -57.32 17.12
C GLY A 82 -28.69 -56.47 16.21
N ASP A 83 -29.21 -57.11 15.16
CA ASP A 83 -30.11 -56.56 14.14
C ASP A 83 -31.26 -55.69 14.66
N GLY A 84 -31.47 -54.56 13.96
CA GLY A 84 -32.78 -53.95 13.70
C GLY A 84 -33.44 -53.17 14.83
N LEU A 85 -33.48 -51.83 14.68
CA LEU A 85 -34.61 -51.00 15.12
C LEU A 85 -34.56 -49.64 14.42
N GLN A 86 -35.67 -49.28 13.75
CA GLN A 86 -35.98 -47.91 13.36
C GLN A 86 -36.08 -47.08 14.64
N THR A 87 -35.27 -46.02 14.77
CA THR A 87 -35.36 -45.09 15.91
C THR A 87 -36.10 -43.83 15.50
N ASP A 88 -37.17 -43.57 16.23
CA ASP A 88 -38.12 -42.46 16.08
C ASP A 88 -37.43 -41.11 16.41
N PRO A 89 -37.54 -40.06 15.56
CA PRO A 89 -36.90 -38.76 15.78
C PRO A 89 -37.20 -38.10 17.14
N GLU A 90 -38.33 -38.40 17.77
CA GLU A 90 -38.68 -37.86 19.10
C GLU A 90 -37.82 -38.45 20.23
N GLN A 91 -37.33 -39.69 20.11
CA GLN A 91 -36.45 -40.30 21.13
C GLN A 91 -35.04 -39.74 21.07
N VAL A 92 -34.56 -39.33 19.88
CA VAL A 92 -33.24 -38.70 19.72
C VAL A 92 -33.24 -37.30 20.35
N LEU A 93 -34.33 -36.53 20.18
CA LEU A 93 -34.48 -35.21 20.80
C LEU A 93 -34.58 -35.27 22.33
N ALA A 94 -35.26 -36.28 22.88
CA ALA A 94 -35.31 -36.48 24.33
C ALA A 94 -33.93 -36.87 24.91
N THR A 95 -33.18 -37.70 24.19
CA THR A 95 -31.83 -38.12 24.61
C THR A 95 -30.83 -36.96 24.54
N ILE A 96 -30.95 -36.08 23.54
CA ILE A 96 -30.15 -34.86 23.44
C ILE A 96 -30.51 -33.87 24.56
N GLN A 97 -31.80 -33.69 24.89
CA GLN A 97 -32.20 -32.83 26.00
C GLN A 97 -31.75 -33.36 27.37
N GLU A 98 -31.73 -34.68 27.56
CA GLU A 98 -31.21 -35.31 28.79
C GLU A 98 -29.68 -35.24 28.87
N GLN A 99 -28.96 -35.37 27.74
CA GLN A 99 -27.51 -35.17 27.66
C GLN A 99 -27.10 -33.71 27.87
N VAL A 100 -27.87 -32.74 27.36
CA VAL A 100 -27.65 -31.31 27.60
C VAL A 100 -27.97 -30.93 29.06
N ALA A 101 -29.01 -31.53 29.66
CA ALA A 101 -29.32 -31.35 31.08
C ALA A 101 -28.27 -31.98 32.01
N ASN A 102 -27.64 -33.09 31.61
CA ASN A 102 -26.54 -33.71 32.34
C ASN A 102 -25.23 -32.94 32.18
N ALA A 103 -24.91 -32.43 30.99
CA ALA A 103 -23.75 -31.55 30.77
C ALA A 103 -23.86 -30.23 31.57
N ALA A 104 -25.07 -29.68 31.72
CA ALA A 104 -25.33 -28.52 32.57
C ALA A 104 -25.20 -28.82 34.09
N ARG A 105 -25.38 -30.08 34.50
CA ARG A 105 -25.20 -30.52 35.91
C ARG A 105 -23.74 -30.83 36.25
N GLU A 106 -22.90 -31.17 35.27
CA GLU A 106 -21.45 -31.39 35.45
C GLU A 106 -20.64 -30.07 35.53
N SER A 107 -21.26 -28.93 35.21
CA SER A 107 -20.65 -27.58 35.31
C SER A 107 -20.50 -27.05 36.75
N GLN A 108 -20.94 -27.78 37.79
CA GLN A 108 -20.86 -27.33 39.18
C GLN A 108 -20.38 -28.42 40.14
N THR A 109 -19.18 -28.96 39.94
CA THR A 109 -18.43 -29.67 41.00
C THR A 109 -16.91 -29.56 40.84
N GLU A 110 -16.31 -28.81 41.77
CA GLU A 110 -15.00 -28.99 42.44
C GLU A 110 -13.66 -29.10 41.67
N ASP A 111 -12.75 -28.20 42.07
CA ASP A 111 -11.32 -28.08 41.79
C ASP A 111 -10.47 -29.32 42.17
N THR A 112 -10.63 -30.48 41.52
CA THR A 112 -9.71 -31.64 41.74
C THR A 112 -9.35 -32.46 40.50
N ILE A 113 -9.24 -31.85 39.31
CA ILE A 113 -8.59 -32.50 38.16
C ILE A 113 -7.09 -32.18 38.18
N THR A 114 -6.26 -33.16 38.52
CA THR A 114 -4.80 -33.09 38.40
C THR A 114 -4.42 -33.06 36.91
N TRP A 115 -4.00 -31.90 36.40
CA TRP A 115 -3.57 -31.77 35.01
C TRP A 115 -2.20 -32.44 34.82
N VAL A 116 -2.15 -33.52 34.05
CA VAL A 116 -0.89 -34.20 33.71
C VAL A 116 -0.34 -33.62 32.40
N PRO A 117 0.86 -33.04 32.39
CA PRO A 117 1.45 -32.53 31.16
C PRO A 117 1.76 -33.63 30.15
N SER A 118 1.53 -33.35 28.86
CA SER A 118 1.86 -34.31 27.78
C SER A 118 3.35 -34.62 27.68
N GLN A 119 4.26 -33.78 28.22
CA GLN A 119 5.73 -33.95 28.13
C GLN A 119 6.25 -34.25 26.70
N GLY A 120 5.53 -33.84 25.64
CA GLY A 120 5.88 -34.14 24.25
C GLY A 120 5.32 -35.47 23.70
N LYS A 121 4.49 -36.18 24.47
CA LYS A 121 3.75 -37.37 24.01
C LYS A 121 2.77 -37.01 22.89
N LYS A 122 2.52 -37.99 22.02
CA LYS A 122 1.52 -37.91 20.94
C LYS A 122 0.17 -37.50 21.50
N ILE A 123 -0.53 -36.59 20.81
CA ILE A 123 -1.91 -36.24 21.15
C ILE A 123 -2.76 -37.51 21.04
N GLN A 124 -3.55 -37.81 22.07
CA GLN A 124 -4.51 -38.92 22.03
C GLN A 124 -5.71 -38.53 21.18
N THR A 125 -5.53 -38.60 19.87
CA THR A 125 -6.54 -38.30 18.85
C THR A 125 -6.35 -39.29 17.69
N ASN A 126 -7.46 -39.70 17.08
CA ASN A 126 -7.46 -40.42 15.81
C ASN A 126 -7.59 -39.45 14.63
N MET A 127 -7.64 -38.13 14.83
CA MET A 127 -7.80 -37.14 13.77
C MET A 127 -6.49 -36.44 13.43
N SER A 128 -6.32 -36.06 12.18
CA SER A 128 -5.17 -35.28 11.70
C SER A 128 -5.58 -34.30 10.62
N VAL A 129 -4.98 -33.11 10.66
CA VAL A 129 -5.10 -32.10 9.61
C VAL A 129 -4.03 -32.34 8.56
N VAL A 130 -4.39 -32.14 7.29
CA VAL A 130 -3.52 -32.30 6.13
C VAL A 130 -3.25 -30.93 5.53
N LEU A 131 -2.00 -30.50 5.59
CA LEU A 131 -1.54 -29.17 5.22
C LEU A 131 -0.47 -29.25 4.12
N GLU A 132 -0.29 -28.17 3.37
CA GLU A 132 0.89 -28.04 2.51
C GLU A 132 2.18 -28.05 3.34
N ASN A 133 3.15 -28.88 2.93
CA ASN A 133 4.46 -28.89 3.57
C ASN A 133 5.26 -27.62 3.23
N GLN A 134 5.56 -26.84 4.27
CA GLN A 134 6.27 -25.57 4.12
C GLN A 134 7.76 -25.75 3.76
N THR A 135 8.36 -26.91 3.98
CA THR A 135 9.74 -27.18 3.52
C THR A 135 9.82 -27.72 2.09
N ASN A 136 8.68 -27.96 1.44
CA ASN A 136 8.66 -28.42 0.05
C ASN A 136 9.21 -27.35 -0.90
N GLY A 137 10.03 -27.79 -1.86
CA GLY A 137 10.69 -26.94 -2.85
C GLY A 137 12.06 -26.41 -2.45
N PHE A 138 12.45 -26.52 -1.17
CA PHE A 138 13.78 -26.16 -0.69
C PHE A 138 14.75 -27.33 -0.79
N LYS A 139 16.02 -27.03 -1.09
CA LYS A 139 17.10 -28.02 -1.12
C LYS A 139 17.61 -28.30 0.30
N ARG A 140 17.91 -27.25 1.08
CA ARG A 140 18.36 -27.35 2.48
C ARG A 140 17.56 -26.38 3.35
N PRO A 141 16.29 -26.68 3.66
CA PRO A 141 15.44 -25.78 4.44
C PRO A 141 16.00 -25.58 5.84
N ASN A 142 16.27 -24.33 6.21
CA ASN A 142 16.45 -23.90 7.59
C ASN A 142 15.08 -23.55 8.18
N VAL A 143 14.78 -24.02 9.39
CA VAL A 143 13.45 -23.91 10.00
C VAL A 143 13.56 -23.32 11.39
N LEU A 144 12.77 -22.30 11.69
CA LEU A 144 12.66 -21.68 13.01
C LEU A 144 11.19 -21.55 13.39
N ASP A 145 10.81 -22.13 14.53
CA ASP A 145 9.49 -22.00 15.14
C ASP A 145 9.58 -20.97 16.28
N VAL A 146 8.82 -19.89 16.15
CA VAL A 146 8.70 -18.82 17.14
C VAL A 146 7.30 -18.84 17.73
N LYS A 147 7.18 -19.23 18.99
CA LYS A 147 5.90 -19.26 19.69
C LYS A 147 5.52 -17.87 20.17
N LEU A 148 4.28 -17.45 19.92
CA LEU A 148 3.77 -16.12 20.19
C LEU A 148 2.94 -16.04 21.47
N GLY A 149 2.77 -14.81 21.96
CA GLY A 149 1.90 -14.44 23.07
C GLY A 149 2.64 -14.24 24.38
N THR A 150 2.18 -13.27 25.18
CA THR A 150 2.58 -13.13 26.61
C THR A 150 1.77 -14.07 27.51
N ARG A 151 0.56 -14.42 27.08
CA ARG A 151 -0.34 -15.41 27.65
C ARG A 151 -0.43 -16.63 26.72
N LEU A 152 -0.16 -17.81 27.27
CA LEU A 152 0.00 -19.06 26.51
C LEU A 152 -1.15 -20.06 26.67
N TYR A 153 -2.23 -19.68 27.37
CA TYR A 153 -3.35 -20.54 27.73
C TYR A 153 -4.69 -19.84 27.46
N ALA A 154 -5.68 -20.59 26.98
CA ALA A 154 -7.05 -20.14 26.76
C ALA A 154 -7.81 -19.90 28.08
N ASP A 155 -8.98 -19.25 28.01
CA ASP A 155 -9.79 -18.87 29.18
C ASP A 155 -10.32 -20.06 29.99
N ASP A 156 -10.57 -21.19 29.32
CA ASP A 156 -11.09 -22.43 29.88
C ASP A 156 -10.01 -23.38 30.44
N ALA A 157 -8.72 -23.00 30.36
CA ALA A 157 -7.62 -23.86 30.79
C ALA A 157 -7.67 -24.14 32.31
N PRO A 158 -7.41 -25.38 32.78
CA PRO A 158 -7.37 -25.70 34.22
C PRO A 158 -6.33 -24.87 34.98
N LYS A 159 -6.61 -24.49 36.25
CA LYS A 159 -5.73 -23.62 37.07
C LYS A 159 -4.26 -24.05 37.08
N GLN A 160 -3.99 -25.34 37.26
CA GLN A 160 -2.62 -25.88 37.24
C GLN A 160 -1.90 -25.66 35.89
N LYS A 161 -2.63 -25.75 34.77
CA LYS A 161 -2.12 -25.42 33.43
C LYS A 161 -1.84 -23.91 33.34
N GLN A 162 -2.76 -23.07 33.81
CA GLN A 162 -2.58 -21.61 33.82
C GLN A 162 -1.32 -21.21 34.60
N GLU A 163 -1.18 -21.65 35.85
CA GLU A 163 -0.04 -21.35 36.72
C GLU A 163 1.30 -21.74 36.09
N ARG A 164 1.37 -22.95 35.51
CA ARG A 164 2.59 -23.40 34.83
C ARG A 164 2.95 -22.54 33.63
N PHE A 165 1.98 -22.23 32.76
CA PHE A 165 2.25 -21.44 31.56
C PHE A 165 2.52 -19.97 31.90
N GLN A 166 1.97 -19.44 32.99
CA GLN A 166 2.38 -18.15 33.55
C GLN A 166 3.83 -18.18 34.02
N GLN A 167 4.27 -19.25 34.68
CA GLN A 167 5.67 -19.40 35.10
C GLN A 167 6.61 -19.49 33.89
N ILE A 168 6.26 -20.28 32.88
CA ILE A 168 7.04 -20.36 31.62
C ILE A 168 7.10 -18.99 30.93
N SER A 169 5.99 -18.26 30.90
CA SER A 169 5.98 -16.91 30.34
C SER A 169 6.99 -16.01 31.07
N LYS A 170 6.97 -15.98 32.41
CA LYS A 170 7.87 -15.19 33.26
C LYS A 170 9.35 -15.56 33.12
N GLU A 171 9.66 -16.85 32.94
CA GLU A 171 11.03 -17.36 32.90
C GLU A 171 11.67 -17.31 31.50
N THR A 172 10.92 -16.90 30.48
CA THR A 172 11.39 -16.87 29.09
C THR A 172 11.15 -15.50 28.46
N THR A 173 11.65 -15.31 27.25
CA THR A 173 11.44 -14.08 26.45
C THR A 173 9.96 -13.77 26.18
N HIS A 174 9.03 -14.72 26.41
CA HIS A 174 7.59 -14.46 26.29
C HIS A 174 7.12 -13.28 27.17
N HIS A 175 7.68 -13.09 28.36
CA HIS A 175 7.21 -12.04 29.26
C HIS A 175 7.46 -10.64 28.71
N ASN A 176 8.71 -10.38 28.32
CA ASN A 176 9.17 -9.04 27.94
C ASN A 176 9.02 -8.79 26.44
N LEU A 177 9.21 -9.81 25.60
CA LEU A 177 9.21 -9.70 24.14
C LEU A 177 7.95 -10.26 23.48
N GLY A 178 7.07 -10.93 24.24
CA GLY A 178 5.83 -11.50 23.70
C GLY A 178 6.02 -12.71 22.77
N PHE A 179 7.23 -13.26 22.65
CA PHE A 179 7.51 -14.48 21.91
C PHE A 179 8.71 -15.26 22.49
N ARG A 180 8.89 -16.51 22.07
CA ARG A 180 10.16 -17.24 22.26
C ARG A 180 10.50 -18.15 21.08
N ILE A 181 11.77 -18.46 20.91
CA ILE A 181 12.23 -19.54 20.03
C ILE A 181 11.76 -20.87 20.63
N ALA A 182 10.87 -21.58 19.93
CA ALA A 182 10.33 -22.87 20.37
C ALA A 182 11.17 -24.05 19.87
N GLY A 183 11.82 -23.89 18.72
CA GLY A 183 12.75 -24.83 18.14
C GLY A 183 13.38 -24.24 16.89
N MET A 184 14.60 -24.66 16.57
CA MET A 184 15.35 -24.16 15.42
C MET A 184 16.22 -25.27 14.83
N ARG A 185 16.28 -25.36 13.50
CA ARG A 185 17.09 -26.33 12.76
C ARG A 185 17.86 -25.61 11.65
N VAL A 186 19.18 -25.72 11.70
CA VAL A 186 20.09 -24.94 10.85
C VAL A 186 21.08 -25.86 10.14
N PHE A 187 21.05 -25.83 8.80
CA PHE A 187 21.99 -26.53 7.93
C PHE A 187 23.39 -26.00 8.19
N ARG A 188 24.33 -26.91 8.49
CA ARG A 188 25.71 -26.60 8.91
C ARG A 188 25.78 -25.57 10.02
N GLY A 189 24.83 -25.63 10.97
CA GLY A 189 24.69 -24.68 12.07
C GLY A 189 25.76 -24.77 13.16
N SER A 190 26.78 -25.62 12.99
CA SER A 190 27.94 -25.73 13.88
C SER A 190 29.20 -26.10 13.10
N GLN A 191 30.34 -25.67 13.63
CA GLN A 191 31.67 -26.08 13.16
C GLN A 191 32.11 -27.41 13.76
N ASP A 192 31.44 -27.89 14.82
CA ASP A 192 31.69 -29.19 15.41
C ASP A 192 30.82 -30.25 14.71
N PRO A 193 31.41 -31.19 13.94
CA PRO A 193 30.65 -32.22 13.24
C PRO A 193 29.87 -33.15 14.17
N SER A 194 30.23 -33.24 15.45
CA SER A 194 29.52 -34.07 16.42
C SER A 194 28.17 -33.48 16.86
N GLU A 195 27.94 -32.19 16.61
CA GLU A 195 26.67 -31.50 16.87
C GLU A 195 25.72 -31.53 15.66
N LEU A 196 26.15 -32.12 14.54
CA LEU A 196 25.37 -32.23 13.32
C LEU A 196 24.76 -33.63 13.20
N ASP A 197 23.52 -33.69 12.70
CA ASP A 197 22.90 -34.96 12.32
C ASP A 197 23.40 -35.47 10.97
N ASP A 198 22.95 -36.67 10.57
CA ASP A 198 23.33 -37.33 9.31
C ASP A 198 23.02 -36.49 8.05
N ARG A 199 22.18 -35.45 8.18
CA ARG A 199 21.81 -34.53 7.09
C ARG A 199 22.55 -33.18 7.20
N GLU A 200 23.58 -33.10 8.04
CA GLU A 200 24.40 -31.92 8.33
C GLU A 200 23.63 -30.79 9.05
N TYR A 201 22.57 -31.09 9.82
CA TYR A 201 21.83 -30.06 10.56
C TYR A 201 22.17 -30.04 12.04
N LYS A 202 22.21 -28.83 12.62
CA LYS A 202 22.14 -28.66 14.08
C LYS A 202 20.71 -28.36 14.49
N ASN A 203 20.20 -29.14 15.44
CA ASN A 203 18.87 -28.96 16.03
C ASN A 203 19.00 -28.29 17.40
N TYR A 204 18.22 -27.23 17.61
CA TYR A 204 18.07 -26.50 18.86
C TYR A 204 16.64 -26.74 19.34
N ASP A 205 16.50 -27.45 20.44
CA ASP A 205 15.20 -27.92 20.92
C ASP A 205 14.46 -26.89 21.79
N LYS A 206 13.34 -27.32 22.35
CA LYS A 206 12.51 -26.50 23.25
C LYS A 206 13.24 -26.06 24.52
N ASP A 207 14.23 -26.81 24.98
CA ASP A 207 14.94 -26.55 26.22
C ASP A 207 16.03 -25.51 25.97
N TYR A 208 16.66 -25.53 24.79
CA TYR A 208 17.50 -24.43 24.31
C TYR A 208 16.76 -23.08 24.35
N GLY A 209 15.57 -23.03 23.76
CA GLY A 209 14.73 -21.83 23.75
C GLY A 209 14.19 -21.40 25.12
N ARG A 210 14.16 -22.29 26.11
CA ARG A 210 13.69 -21.98 27.49
C ARG A 210 14.80 -21.55 28.41
N PHE A 211 15.96 -22.17 28.31
CA PHE A 211 17.01 -22.08 29.33
C PHE A 211 18.27 -21.40 28.82
N THR A 212 18.45 -21.26 27.50
CA THR A 212 19.62 -20.60 26.90
C THR A 212 19.28 -19.25 26.29
N VAL A 213 18.13 -19.13 25.62
CA VAL A 213 17.69 -17.87 25.00
C VAL A 213 17.04 -16.95 26.04
N ASN A 214 17.46 -15.69 26.07
CA ASN A 214 16.98 -14.63 26.95
C ASN A 214 17.00 -13.27 26.22
N ASP A 215 16.52 -12.22 26.90
CA ASP A 215 16.37 -10.89 26.32
C ASP A 215 17.67 -10.29 25.78
N ASP A 216 18.82 -10.61 26.41
CA ASP A 216 20.12 -10.05 26.03
C ASP A 216 20.73 -10.74 24.80
N ASN A 217 20.39 -12.02 24.55
CA ASN A 217 21.00 -12.81 23.48
C ASN A 217 20.05 -13.20 22.35
N VAL A 218 18.74 -12.94 22.45
CA VAL A 218 17.75 -13.34 21.44
C VAL A 218 18.11 -12.87 20.03
N VAL A 219 18.66 -11.65 19.89
CA VAL A 219 19.11 -11.13 18.59
C VAL A 219 20.28 -11.93 18.04
N ASN A 220 21.23 -12.35 18.89
CA ASN A 220 22.35 -13.18 18.47
C ASN A 220 21.88 -14.57 18.03
N GLU A 221 20.83 -15.11 18.64
CA GLU A 221 20.27 -16.40 18.26
C GLU A 221 19.45 -16.35 16.97
N LEU A 222 18.74 -15.24 16.71
CA LEU A 222 18.16 -14.97 15.39
C LEU A 222 19.24 -14.76 14.33
N ARG A 223 20.37 -14.12 14.68
CA ARG A 223 21.51 -14.01 13.77
C ARG A 223 22.12 -15.38 13.47
N ARG A 224 22.23 -16.25 14.47
CA ARG A 224 22.69 -17.64 14.28
C ARG A 224 21.78 -18.45 13.36
N PHE A 225 20.48 -18.17 13.37
CA PHE A 225 19.54 -18.79 12.44
C PHE A 225 19.84 -18.43 10.98
N ILE A 226 20.16 -17.16 10.71
CA ILE A 226 20.22 -16.59 9.34
C ILE A 226 21.64 -16.60 8.78
N PHE A 227 22.61 -16.07 9.53
CA PHE A 227 23.97 -15.82 9.07
C PHE A 227 24.83 -17.07 9.29
N ASN A 228 25.24 -17.71 8.20
CA ASN A 228 26.04 -18.92 8.24
C ASN A 228 27.04 -18.99 7.07
N GLU A 229 28.25 -18.49 7.29
CA GLU A 229 29.32 -18.51 6.29
C GLU A 229 29.70 -19.94 5.87
N ALA A 230 29.62 -20.93 6.78
CA ALA A 230 29.95 -22.33 6.46
C ALA A 230 28.93 -23.01 5.54
N ALA A 231 27.73 -22.44 5.44
CA ALA A 231 26.72 -22.82 4.46
C ALA A 231 26.74 -21.92 3.21
N GLY A 232 27.66 -20.95 3.11
CA GLY A 232 27.76 -20.01 2.00
C GLY A 232 26.82 -18.81 2.07
N ILE A 233 26.22 -18.54 3.23
CA ILE A 233 25.37 -17.37 3.46
C ILE A 233 26.25 -16.25 4.02
N ASP A 234 26.63 -15.31 3.16
CA ASP A 234 27.38 -14.11 3.51
C ASP A 234 26.50 -13.01 4.13
N GLU A 235 27.10 -11.88 4.47
CA GLU A 235 26.41 -10.77 5.13
C GLU A 235 25.30 -10.16 4.26
N ASP A 236 25.50 -10.09 2.94
CA ASP A 236 24.55 -9.48 2.01
C ASP A 236 23.32 -10.39 1.82
N LEU A 237 23.53 -11.69 1.65
CA LEU A 237 22.44 -12.68 1.61
C LEU A 237 21.66 -12.70 2.92
N GLY A 238 22.36 -12.69 4.05
CA GLY A 238 21.72 -12.64 5.37
C GLY A 238 20.85 -11.39 5.55
N LYS A 239 21.33 -10.20 5.12
CA LYS A 239 20.54 -8.96 5.12
C LYS A 239 19.31 -9.06 4.22
N ALA A 240 19.44 -9.64 3.03
CA ALA A 240 18.32 -9.83 2.10
C ALA A 240 17.24 -10.75 2.70
N ILE A 241 17.63 -11.85 3.37
CA ILE A 241 16.72 -12.73 4.10
C ILE A 241 16.01 -11.97 5.22
N CYS A 242 16.75 -11.23 6.06
CA CYS A 242 16.19 -10.42 7.13
C CYS A 242 15.16 -9.41 6.62
N ALA A 243 15.49 -8.66 5.55
CA ALA A 243 14.60 -7.68 4.96
C ALA A 243 13.31 -8.34 4.43
N THR A 244 13.44 -9.49 3.77
CA THR A 244 12.29 -10.21 3.23
C THR A 244 11.40 -10.76 4.36
N PHE A 245 11.96 -11.40 5.39
CA PHE A 245 11.18 -11.83 6.56
C PHE A 245 10.53 -10.67 7.31
N ALA A 246 11.21 -9.53 7.45
CA ALA A 246 10.65 -8.35 8.11
C ALA A 246 9.41 -7.82 7.36
N ARG A 247 9.45 -7.85 6.02
CA ARG A 247 8.32 -7.49 5.16
C ARG A 247 7.15 -8.47 5.29
N GLU A 248 7.41 -9.78 5.20
CA GLU A 248 6.38 -10.82 5.37
C GLU A 248 5.74 -10.76 6.77
N LEU A 249 6.56 -10.55 7.81
CA LEU A 249 6.08 -10.37 9.17
C LEU A 249 5.21 -9.10 9.30
N GLY A 250 5.56 -8.03 8.58
CA GLY A 250 4.73 -6.83 8.46
C GLY A 250 3.33 -7.15 7.91
N THR A 251 3.25 -7.92 6.82
CA THR A 251 1.97 -8.37 6.24
C THR A 251 1.15 -9.17 7.25
N ILE A 252 1.78 -10.09 7.98
CA ILE A 252 1.10 -10.87 9.03
C ILE A 252 0.52 -9.95 10.10
N ILE A 253 1.30 -8.96 10.58
CA ILE A 253 0.84 -8.00 11.58
C ILE A 253 -0.35 -7.19 11.06
N ASP A 254 -0.27 -6.69 9.83
CA ASP A 254 -1.30 -5.85 9.22
C ASP A 254 -2.63 -6.62 9.12
N VAL A 255 -2.60 -7.84 8.58
CA VAL A 255 -3.79 -8.71 8.47
C VAL A 255 -4.29 -9.13 9.85
N MET A 256 -3.43 -9.56 10.77
CA MET A 256 -3.84 -9.91 12.14
C MET A 256 -4.48 -8.73 12.88
N SER A 257 -4.04 -7.49 12.62
CA SER A 257 -4.59 -6.29 13.24
C SER A 257 -5.95 -5.90 12.67
N GLY A 258 -6.24 -6.29 11.43
CA GLY A 258 -7.54 -6.10 10.78
C GLY A 258 -8.60 -7.13 11.20
N HIS A 259 -8.19 -8.22 11.85
CA HIS A 259 -9.05 -9.35 12.19
C HIS A 259 -9.25 -9.50 13.70
N GLU A 260 -10.47 -9.86 14.08
CA GLU A 260 -10.83 -10.11 15.49
C GLU A 260 -10.74 -11.60 15.81
N ILE A 261 -9.51 -12.05 16.07
CA ILE A 261 -9.18 -13.44 16.43
C ILE A 261 -8.54 -13.48 17.81
N ARG A 262 -8.61 -14.61 18.52
CA ARG A 262 -7.78 -14.91 19.69
C ARG A 262 -7.02 -16.18 19.46
N THR A 263 -5.70 -16.13 19.62
CA THR A 263 -4.85 -17.32 19.54
C THR A 263 -3.99 -17.47 20.79
N TYR A 264 -3.85 -18.70 21.27
CA TYR A 264 -3.00 -19.01 22.42
C TYR A 264 -1.97 -20.08 22.07
N SER A 265 -0.69 -19.77 22.29
CA SER A 265 0.43 -20.65 21.94
C SER A 265 0.57 -20.98 20.44
N SER A 266 0.02 -20.14 19.55
CA SER A 266 0.30 -20.14 18.12
C SER A 266 1.77 -19.81 17.86
N SER A 267 2.25 -20.10 16.64
CA SER A 267 3.64 -19.92 16.27
C SER A 267 3.79 -19.30 14.88
N LEU A 268 4.89 -18.57 14.67
CA LEU A 268 5.42 -18.23 13.35
C LEU A 268 6.44 -19.28 12.94
N LEU A 269 6.26 -19.83 11.74
CA LEU A 269 7.18 -20.77 11.12
C LEU A 269 7.99 -20.06 10.03
N PHE A 270 9.26 -19.81 10.32
CA PHE A 270 10.22 -19.26 9.37
C PHE A 270 10.90 -20.41 8.64
N VAL A 271 10.87 -20.39 7.32
CA VAL A 271 11.58 -21.35 6.46
C VAL A 271 12.35 -20.59 5.39
N TYR A 272 13.63 -20.90 5.18
CA TYR A 272 14.39 -20.35 4.06
C TYR A 272 15.43 -21.34 3.53
N GLU A 273 15.95 -21.09 2.33
CA GLU A 273 17.01 -21.91 1.75
C GLU A 273 18.34 -21.70 2.49
N GLY A 274 18.80 -22.74 3.18
CA GLY A 274 20.00 -22.73 4.02
C GLY A 274 21.31 -22.97 3.28
N ASP A 275 21.28 -23.47 2.03
CA ASP A 275 22.45 -23.61 1.17
C ASP A 275 22.67 -22.34 0.35
N GLY A 276 23.77 -21.63 0.58
CA GLY A 276 24.02 -20.30 0.01
C GLY A 276 24.06 -20.27 -1.51
N GLU A 277 24.52 -21.34 -2.17
CA GLU A 277 24.52 -21.43 -3.63
C GLU A 277 23.10 -21.65 -4.17
N ALA A 278 22.33 -22.57 -3.55
CA ALA A 278 20.93 -22.77 -3.90
C ALA A 278 20.07 -21.51 -3.66
N LEU A 279 20.36 -20.77 -2.59
CA LEU A 279 19.70 -19.51 -2.26
C LEU A 279 19.96 -18.44 -3.33
N LYS A 280 21.22 -18.25 -3.76
CA LYS A 280 21.57 -17.31 -4.84
C LYS A 280 20.86 -17.67 -6.15
N ASP A 281 20.84 -18.96 -6.49
CA ASP A 281 20.14 -19.43 -7.68
C ASP A 281 18.63 -19.21 -7.59
N ALA A 282 18.02 -19.48 -6.43
CA ALA A 282 16.60 -19.21 -6.21
C ALA A 282 16.28 -17.72 -6.36
N ILE A 283 17.07 -16.82 -5.76
CA ILE A 283 16.88 -15.37 -5.88
C ILE A 283 16.98 -14.91 -7.34
N ARG A 284 18.00 -15.40 -8.07
CA ARG A 284 18.19 -15.09 -9.49
C ARG A 284 17.00 -15.54 -10.34
N LEU A 285 16.56 -16.79 -10.19
CA LEU A 285 15.44 -17.36 -10.94
C LEU A 285 14.12 -16.65 -10.64
N ASN A 286 13.84 -16.32 -9.37
CA ASN A 286 12.66 -15.54 -9.00
C ASN A 286 12.69 -14.12 -9.59
N THR A 287 13.86 -13.47 -9.63
CA THR A 287 14.03 -12.16 -10.26
C THR A 287 13.80 -12.21 -11.77
N GLU A 288 14.32 -13.24 -12.45
CA GLU A 288 14.09 -13.45 -13.88
C GLU A 288 12.61 -13.75 -14.19
N TYR A 289 11.97 -14.57 -13.36
CA TYR A 289 10.55 -14.89 -13.49
C TYR A 289 9.65 -13.66 -13.31
N ALA A 290 9.93 -12.82 -12.30
CA ALA A 290 9.20 -11.57 -12.07
C ALA A 290 9.28 -10.62 -13.28
N LYS A 291 10.47 -10.46 -13.88
CA LYS A 291 10.68 -9.61 -15.07
C LYS A 291 9.91 -10.07 -16.32
N ARG A 292 9.68 -11.39 -16.45
CA ARG A 292 8.89 -11.96 -17.57
C ARG A 292 7.38 -11.83 -17.33
N SER A 293 6.97 -11.82 -16.08
CA SER A 293 5.56 -11.78 -15.66
C SER A 293 4.93 -10.38 -15.71
N THR A 294 5.73 -9.31 -15.83
CA THR A 294 5.29 -7.90 -15.94
C THR A 294 4.99 -7.43 -17.37
N GLY A 295 4.63 -8.34 -18.29
CA GLY A 295 4.10 -7.98 -19.62
C GLY A 295 2.63 -7.55 -19.55
N PRO A 296 2.08 -6.83 -20.56
CA PRO A 296 0.71 -6.35 -20.53
C PRO A 296 -0.28 -7.53 -20.40
N PRO A 297 -1.32 -7.42 -19.54
CA PRO A 297 -2.22 -8.53 -19.28
C PRO A 297 -3.09 -8.80 -20.50
N ALA A 298 -2.83 -9.92 -21.19
CA ALA A 298 -3.78 -10.48 -22.14
C ALA A 298 -5.00 -10.98 -21.34
N THR A 299 -6.14 -10.37 -21.61
CA THR A 299 -7.45 -10.67 -21.03
C THR A 299 -7.77 -12.17 -21.04
N LYS A 300 -7.64 -12.87 -19.92
CA LYS A 300 -8.34 -14.15 -19.70
C LYS A 300 -9.74 -13.84 -19.18
N ARG A 301 -10.64 -13.54 -20.12
CA ARG A 301 -12.09 -13.64 -19.90
C ARG A 301 -12.41 -15.10 -19.58
N ILE A 302 -13.03 -15.31 -18.43
CA ILE A 302 -13.70 -16.56 -18.10
C ILE A 302 -15.08 -16.45 -18.74
N ASP A 303 -15.27 -17.03 -19.93
CA ASP A 303 -16.61 -17.35 -20.41
C ASP A 303 -16.57 -18.60 -21.31
N SER A 304 -17.52 -19.49 -21.01
CA SER A 304 -18.11 -20.58 -21.77
C SER A 304 -17.26 -21.44 -22.72
N GLY A 305 -17.28 -22.74 -22.42
CA GLY A 305 -16.57 -23.76 -23.18
C GLY A 305 -17.00 -23.88 -24.64
N ILE A 306 -16.00 -23.89 -25.52
CA ILE A 306 -15.97 -24.64 -26.78
C ILE A 306 -14.52 -25.10 -26.95
N GLY A 307 -14.32 -26.41 -27.12
CA GLY A 307 -13.00 -27.01 -27.34
C GLY A 307 -12.44 -26.66 -28.72
N LEU A 308 -11.17 -26.28 -28.75
CA LEU A 308 -10.30 -26.32 -29.92
C LEU A 308 -8.87 -26.67 -29.47
N ASP A 309 -8.52 -27.89 -29.81
CA ASP A 309 -7.24 -28.45 -30.29
C ASP A 309 -5.90 -28.14 -29.61
N ASP A 310 -5.20 -29.27 -29.40
CA ASP A 310 -3.89 -29.49 -28.82
C ASP A 310 -2.75 -28.72 -29.54
N GLU A 311 -2.12 -27.78 -28.84
CA GLU A 311 -0.69 -27.47 -29.03
C GLU A 311 -0.01 -27.32 -27.66
N ASP A 312 1.10 -28.05 -27.50
CA ASP A 312 1.89 -28.24 -26.29
C ASP A 312 2.14 -26.97 -25.46
N GLN A 313 1.30 -26.72 -24.44
CA GLN A 313 1.68 -25.87 -23.33
C GLN A 313 2.62 -26.64 -22.40
N ALA A 314 3.93 -26.49 -22.61
CA ALA A 314 4.90 -26.83 -21.59
C ALA A 314 4.52 -26.10 -20.30
N LEU A 315 4.06 -26.83 -19.28
CA LEU A 315 3.82 -26.32 -17.93
C LEU A 315 5.09 -25.61 -17.45
N GLU A 316 5.09 -24.29 -17.45
CA GLU A 316 6.22 -23.49 -16.95
C GLU A 316 6.48 -23.88 -15.50
N GLN A 317 7.68 -24.44 -15.23
CA GLN A 317 8.09 -24.81 -13.89
C GLN A 317 8.26 -23.54 -13.05
N LEU A 318 7.54 -23.46 -11.93
CA LEU A 318 7.68 -22.38 -10.95
C LEU A 318 9.11 -22.34 -10.41
N PRO A 319 9.69 -21.15 -10.18
CA PRO A 319 11.02 -21.04 -9.59
C PRO A 319 11.01 -21.60 -8.15
N PRO A 320 12.16 -22.10 -7.66
CA PRO A 320 12.26 -22.60 -6.27
C PRO A 320 12.02 -21.46 -5.27
N PRO A 321 11.39 -21.74 -4.11
CA PRO A 321 11.13 -20.72 -3.10
C PRO A 321 12.44 -20.22 -2.45
N VAL A 322 12.51 -18.92 -2.19
CA VAL A 322 13.62 -18.30 -1.43
C VAL A 322 13.39 -18.42 0.08
N LEU A 323 12.17 -18.11 0.51
CA LEU A 323 11.71 -18.27 1.89
C LEU A 323 10.19 -18.43 1.96
N LYS A 324 9.68 -18.86 3.11
CA LYS A 324 8.26 -18.87 3.49
C LYS A 324 8.14 -18.46 4.97
N LEU A 325 7.11 -17.68 5.30
CA LEU A 325 6.73 -17.34 6.66
C LEU A 325 5.23 -17.59 6.84
N LYS A 326 4.84 -18.44 7.79
CA LYS A 326 3.43 -18.81 8.03
C LYS A 326 3.08 -18.83 9.51
N LEU A 327 1.83 -18.51 9.84
CA LEU A 327 1.24 -18.79 11.15
C LEU A 327 0.81 -20.25 11.24
N ILE A 328 1.14 -20.90 12.35
CA ILE A 328 0.83 -22.31 12.61
C ILE A 328 0.32 -22.50 14.05
N ASP A 329 -0.15 -23.71 14.36
CA ASP A 329 -0.62 -24.16 15.68
C ASP A 329 -1.92 -23.46 16.15
N PHE A 330 -3.05 -23.83 15.54
CA PHE A 330 -4.37 -23.23 15.80
C PHE A 330 -5.27 -24.03 16.74
N ALA A 331 -4.72 -24.98 17.51
CA ALA A 331 -5.48 -25.81 18.43
C ALA A 331 -6.23 -25.02 19.53
N HIS A 332 -5.82 -23.78 19.79
CA HIS A 332 -6.48 -22.85 20.71
C HIS A 332 -6.66 -21.48 20.04
N ALA A 333 -7.24 -21.49 18.84
CA ALA A 333 -7.58 -20.29 18.08
C ALA A 333 -9.10 -20.18 17.88
N THR A 334 -9.63 -18.97 18.05
CA THR A 334 -11.08 -18.70 17.94
C THR A 334 -11.31 -17.33 17.32
N TRP A 335 -12.25 -17.24 16.38
CA TRP A 335 -12.74 -15.96 15.86
C TRP A 335 -13.66 -15.29 16.89
N THR A 336 -13.43 -14.02 17.19
CA THR A 336 -14.10 -13.27 18.26
C THR A 336 -14.63 -11.90 17.79
N PRO A 337 -15.64 -11.87 16.90
CA PRO A 337 -16.21 -10.60 16.42
C PRO A 337 -16.64 -9.66 17.57
N GLY A 338 -16.37 -8.38 17.42
CA GLY A 338 -16.62 -7.30 18.39
C GLY A 338 -15.61 -7.18 19.53
N SER A 339 -14.53 -7.98 19.54
CA SER A 339 -13.56 -8.00 20.64
C SER A 339 -12.30 -7.16 20.38
N GLY A 340 -12.14 -6.58 19.18
CA GLY A 340 -10.91 -5.91 18.76
C GLY A 340 -9.75 -6.88 18.47
N PRO A 341 -8.57 -6.36 18.07
CA PRO A 341 -7.43 -7.18 17.64
C PRO A 341 -6.80 -7.99 18.78
N ASP A 342 -6.07 -9.07 18.46
CA ASP A 342 -5.40 -9.93 19.45
C ASP A 342 -4.16 -9.26 20.05
N GLU A 343 -4.35 -8.33 20.99
CA GLU A 343 -3.23 -7.67 21.65
C GLU A 343 -2.28 -8.65 22.36
N ASN A 344 -2.72 -9.86 22.75
CA ASN A 344 -1.82 -10.83 23.38
C ASN A 344 -0.76 -11.33 22.39
N THR A 345 -1.20 -11.71 21.19
CA THR A 345 -0.33 -12.23 20.14
C THR A 345 0.42 -11.10 19.44
N ILE A 346 -0.25 -9.97 19.23
CA ILE A 346 0.25 -8.80 18.51
C ILE A 346 1.25 -7.98 19.34
N LYS A 347 1.16 -7.97 20.68
CA LYS A 347 2.11 -7.24 21.55
C LYS A 347 3.55 -7.74 21.42
N GLY A 348 3.78 -8.99 21.00
CA GLY A 348 5.11 -9.50 20.65
C GLY A 348 5.64 -9.05 19.29
N THR A 349 4.79 -8.40 18.48
CA THR A 349 5.10 -7.92 17.13
C THR A 349 4.93 -6.40 16.95
N VAL A 350 4.25 -5.74 17.90
CA VAL A 350 3.93 -4.32 17.91
C VAL A 350 4.45 -3.71 19.21
N HIS A 351 5.77 -3.59 19.31
CA HIS A 351 6.26 -2.31 19.80
C HIS A 351 5.95 -1.30 18.69
N SER A 352 5.27 -0.21 19.05
CA SER A 352 5.28 1.01 18.25
C SER A 352 6.70 1.19 17.73
N SER A 353 6.88 1.21 16.42
CA SER A 353 8.18 1.44 15.77
C SER A 353 8.58 2.91 15.89
N THR A 354 8.19 3.57 16.99
CA THR A 354 8.59 4.92 17.31
C THR A 354 10.10 4.93 17.36
N ARG A 355 10.68 5.68 16.45
CA ARG A 355 12.13 5.86 16.32
C ARG A 355 12.43 7.34 16.21
N ILE A 356 13.58 7.71 16.74
CA ILE A 356 14.09 9.08 16.64
C ILE A 356 15.07 9.14 15.48
N ILE A 357 14.83 10.07 14.57
CA ILE A 357 15.71 10.37 13.44
C ILE A 357 16.35 11.72 13.70
N VAL A 358 17.67 11.73 13.82
CA VAL A 358 18.45 12.96 14.03
C VAL A 358 19.00 13.41 12.70
N LEU A 359 18.61 14.60 12.26
CA LEU A 359 19.10 15.23 11.04
C LEU A 359 20.05 16.38 11.38
N LYS A 360 21.27 16.34 10.83
CA LYS A 360 22.21 17.48 10.91
C LYS A 360 21.81 18.57 9.92
N PRO A 361 22.35 19.80 10.06
CA PRO A 361 22.11 20.87 9.10
C PRO A 361 22.29 20.42 7.65
N SER A 362 21.30 20.73 6.81
CA SER A 362 21.24 20.39 5.38
C SER A 362 21.07 18.92 5.06
N TRP A 363 20.72 18.06 6.01
CA TRP A 363 20.37 16.66 5.75
C TRP A 363 18.88 16.51 5.46
N GLU A 364 18.54 15.42 4.77
CA GLU A 364 17.14 15.05 4.53
C GLU A 364 16.89 13.59 4.91
N TRP A 365 15.74 13.34 5.53
CA TRP A 365 15.22 12.00 5.72
C TRP A 365 14.29 11.68 4.54
N ARG A 366 14.54 10.57 3.85
CA ARG A 366 13.74 10.07 2.73
C ARG A 366 12.97 8.85 3.19
N PHE A 367 11.71 8.75 2.79
CA PHE A 367 10.84 7.68 3.23
C PHE A 367 9.77 7.34 2.18
N GLU A 368 9.39 6.07 2.16
CA GLU A 368 8.33 5.52 1.33
C GLU A 368 7.28 4.84 2.20
N VAL A 369 6.05 5.35 2.14
CA VAL A 369 4.88 4.75 2.80
C VAL A 369 4.02 4.10 1.71
N PRO A 370 3.80 2.77 1.73
CA PRO A 370 2.97 2.13 0.74
C PRO A 370 1.48 2.46 0.93
N ALA A 371 0.68 2.06 -0.06
CA ALA A 371 -0.78 2.06 0.02
C ALA A 371 -1.28 1.29 1.26
N GLY A 372 -2.35 1.77 1.88
CA GLY A 372 -2.94 1.16 3.08
C GLY A 372 -2.16 1.37 4.39
N ARG A 373 -0.90 1.82 4.35
CA ARG A 373 -0.11 2.13 5.55
C ARG A 373 -0.06 3.61 5.87
N LYS A 374 0.28 3.90 7.11
CA LYS A 374 0.37 5.26 7.64
C LYS A 374 1.54 5.37 8.62
N ILE A 375 2.24 6.51 8.55
CA ILE A 375 3.20 6.92 9.57
C ILE A 375 2.76 8.24 10.21
N THR A 376 3.23 8.48 11.43
CA THR A 376 3.08 9.74 12.14
C THR A 376 4.46 10.33 12.43
N VAL A 377 4.68 11.58 12.04
CA VAL A 377 5.95 12.28 12.22
C VAL A 377 5.74 13.51 13.08
N LYS A 378 6.61 13.72 14.08
CA LYS A 378 6.66 14.95 14.90
C LYS A 378 8.08 15.51 14.90
N VAL A 379 8.20 16.83 14.75
CA VAL A 379 9.47 17.52 15.00
C VAL A 379 9.61 17.76 16.50
N LEU A 380 10.58 17.14 17.16
CA LEU A 380 10.80 17.29 18.60
C LEU A 380 11.63 18.54 18.92
N SER A 381 12.63 18.82 18.10
CA SER A 381 13.57 19.94 18.24
C SER A 381 14.09 20.39 16.88
N GLY A 382 14.58 21.63 16.79
CA GLY A 382 15.10 22.22 15.55
C GLY A 382 14.02 22.66 14.56
N THR A 383 14.36 22.73 13.27
CA THR A 383 13.41 23.06 12.20
C THR A 383 13.46 22.02 11.10
N ALA A 384 12.31 21.69 10.52
CA ALA A 384 12.20 20.74 9.43
C ALA A 384 11.12 21.20 8.45
N GLU A 385 11.25 20.81 7.19
CA GLU A 385 10.27 21.16 6.15
C GLU A 385 10.02 20.01 5.18
N LYS A 386 8.79 19.95 4.68
CA LYS A 386 8.37 19.09 3.58
C LYS A 386 7.97 19.97 2.40
N ASP A 387 8.63 19.83 1.26
CA ASP A 387 8.36 20.62 0.04
C ASP A 387 8.31 22.15 0.32
N GLY A 388 9.22 22.63 1.19
CA GLY A 388 9.31 24.03 1.61
C GLY A 388 8.30 24.48 2.68
N VAL A 389 7.36 23.63 3.09
CA VAL A 389 6.41 23.87 4.19
C VAL A 389 7.05 23.49 5.51
N GLU A 390 7.16 24.45 6.43
CA GLU A 390 7.74 24.23 7.76
C GLU A 390 6.82 23.38 8.64
N LEU A 391 7.38 22.36 9.28
CA LEU A 391 6.67 21.47 10.18
C LEU A 391 6.75 22.02 11.61
N ALA A 392 5.58 22.24 12.22
CA ALA A 392 5.48 22.81 13.57
C ALA A 392 6.00 21.83 14.64
N LEU A 393 6.71 22.39 15.62
CA LEU A 393 7.25 21.62 16.74
C LEU A 393 6.13 20.89 17.51
N ARG A 394 6.37 19.61 17.76
CA ARG A 394 5.50 18.68 18.50
C ARG A 394 4.11 18.46 17.89
N ASN A 395 3.86 19.00 16.70
CA ASN A 395 2.65 18.69 15.96
C ASN A 395 2.81 17.34 15.25
N ALA A 396 1.75 16.52 15.27
CA ALA A 396 1.74 15.20 14.66
C ALA A 396 1.25 15.30 13.22
N TYR A 397 2.12 14.96 12.27
CA TYR A 397 1.82 14.91 10.83
C TYR A 397 1.66 13.46 10.38
N SER A 398 0.56 13.19 9.70
CA SER A 398 0.13 11.88 9.23
C SER A 398 0.39 11.72 7.74
N PHE A 399 1.21 10.75 7.36
CA PHE A 399 1.55 10.48 5.96
C PHE A 399 1.14 9.07 5.57
N SER A 400 0.48 8.92 4.42
CA SER A 400 0.01 7.64 3.86
C SER A 400 0.19 7.65 2.35
N ALA A 401 0.50 6.49 1.76
CA ALA A 401 0.67 6.32 0.32
C ALA A 401 1.48 7.44 -0.34
N ILE A 402 2.67 7.69 0.21
CA ILE A 402 3.51 8.81 -0.20
C ILE A 402 4.98 8.38 -0.23
N LYS A 403 5.68 8.80 -1.28
CA LYS A 403 7.14 8.73 -1.40
C LYS A 403 7.68 10.15 -1.28
N SER A 404 8.36 10.48 -0.19
CA SER A 404 8.68 11.88 0.13
C SER A 404 9.96 12.02 0.96
N LYS A 405 10.23 13.27 1.33
CA LYS A 405 11.36 13.63 2.17
C LYS A 405 11.04 14.77 3.12
N ILE A 406 11.73 14.77 4.26
CA ILE A 406 11.78 15.89 5.21
C ILE A 406 13.20 16.41 5.24
N LEU A 407 13.36 17.69 4.91
CA LEU A 407 14.64 18.40 4.87
C LEU A 407 14.79 19.27 6.12
N THR A 408 16.02 19.46 6.60
CA THR A 408 16.33 20.51 7.58
C THR A 408 17.52 21.34 7.12
N TRP A 409 17.43 22.67 7.27
CA TRP A 409 18.57 23.57 7.04
C TRP A 409 19.43 23.79 8.28
N HIS A 410 18.87 23.59 9.48
CA HIS A 410 19.50 23.95 10.76
C HIS A 410 19.74 22.76 11.70
N GLY A 411 19.29 21.56 11.31
CA GLY A 411 19.27 20.37 12.14
C GLY A 411 17.95 20.23 12.90
N CYS A 412 17.52 18.99 13.10
CA CYS A 412 16.31 18.66 13.86
C CYS A 412 16.32 17.22 14.38
N GLU A 413 15.42 16.95 15.31
CA GLU A 413 15.08 15.59 15.74
C GLU A 413 13.62 15.30 15.38
N LEU A 414 13.40 14.18 14.69
CA LEU A 414 12.08 13.71 14.30
C LEU A 414 11.71 12.47 15.12
N GLU A 415 10.51 12.45 15.70
CA GLU A 415 9.88 11.23 16.19
C GLU A 415 9.01 10.67 15.07
N VAL A 416 9.26 9.43 14.67
CA VAL A 416 8.53 8.75 13.61
C VAL A 416 7.90 7.47 14.17
N ASP A 417 6.57 7.41 14.19
CA ASP A 417 5.79 6.23 14.53
C ASP A 417 5.17 5.62 13.28
N GLY A 418 5.05 4.28 13.24
CA GLY A 418 4.62 3.52 12.06
C GLY A 418 5.76 3.12 11.12
N ARG A 419 5.54 2.14 10.24
CA ARG A 419 6.57 1.55 9.38
C ARG A 419 6.53 2.10 7.94
N THR A 420 7.70 2.17 7.34
CA THR A 420 7.93 2.55 5.93
C THR A 420 8.44 1.33 5.16
N ASP A 421 8.23 1.28 3.85
CA ASP A 421 8.80 0.24 2.98
C ASP A 421 10.30 0.45 2.77
N ASP A 422 10.68 1.71 2.61
CA ASP A 422 12.08 2.14 2.59
C ASP A 422 12.22 3.47 3.34
N GLU A 423 13.31 3.64 4.06
CA GLU A 423 13.68 4.90 4.66
C GLU A 423 15.18 5.00 4.91
N PHE A 424 15.74 6.19 4.73
CA PHE A 424 17.13 6.46 5.08
C PHE A 424 17.39 7.96 5.23
N VAL A 425 18.50 8.30 5.89
CA VAL A 425 18.98 9.67 5.99
C VAL A 425 19.99 9.91 4.87
N ALA A 426 19.70 10.87 4.00
CA ALA A 426 20.66 11.37 3.03
C ALA A 426 21.55 12.44 3.69
N GLU A 427 22.82 12.08 3.85
CA GLU A 427 23.82 12.91 4.52
C GLU A 427 24.58 13.77 3.52
N TYR A 428 24.79 15.03 3.88
CA TYR A 428 25.59 15.97 3.10
C TYR A 428 26.67 16.60 3.98
N ALA A 429 27.88 16.75 3.43
CA ALA A 429 29.01 17.32 4.16
C ALA A 429 28.85 18.83 4.44
N SER A 430 28.05 19.52 3.64
CA SER A 430 27.77 20.96 3.80
C SER A 430 26.45 21.33 3.09
N PRO A 431 25.85 22.50 3.39
CA PRO A 431 24.67 22.97 2.68
C PRO A 431 24.83 23.03 1.16
N VAL A 432 26.02 23.43 0.67
CA VAL A 432 26.31 23.55 -0.77
C VAL A 432 26.29 22.18 -1.48
N ALA A 433 26.58 21.11 -0.75
CA ALA A 433 26.56 19.75 -1.30
C ALA A 433 25.15 19.17 -1.42
N ASN A 434 24.15 19.73 -0.73
CA ASN A 434 22.77 19.29 -0.86
C ASN A 434 22.18 19.84 -2.18
N PRO A 435 21.66 18.99 -3.10
CA PRO A 435 21.03 19.42 -4.34
C PRO A 435 19.89 20.44 -4.14
N ALA A 436 19.19 20.40 -2.99
CA ALA A 436 18.15 21.37 -2.64
C ALA A 436 18.68 22.81 -2.51
N ASN A 437 19.99 23.01 -2.33
CA ASN A 437 20.60 24.34 -2.31
C ASN A 437 20.40 25.09 -3.64
N ALA A 438 20.34 24.37 -4.77
CA ALA A 438 20.01 24.98 -6.05
C ALA A 438 18.59 25.56 -6.06
N TYR A 439 17.64 24.95 -5.34
CA TYR A 439 16.26 25.43 -5.23
C TYR A 439 16.18 26.70 -4.38
N VAL A 440 16.97 26.77 -3.30
CA VAL A 440 17.11 27.99 -2.48
C VAL A 440 17.72 29.12 -3.29
N ASN A 441 18.78 28.87 -4.05
CA ASN A 441 19.41 29.88 -4.91
C ASN A 441 18.44 30.39 -5.98
N LEU A 442 17.70 29.48 -6.63
CA LEU A 442 16.67 29.83 -7.59
C LEU A 442 15.58 30.68 -6.92
N HIS A 443 15.06 30.26 -5.78
CA HIS A 443 14.06 31.03 -5.03
C HIS A 443 14.57 32.42 -4.67
N ALA A 444 15.80 32.55 -4.16
CA ALA A 444 16.39 33.83 -3.80
C ALA A 444 16.41 34.79 -5.00
N ARG A 445 16.82 34.29 -6.18
CA ARG A 445 16.82 35.08 -7.41
C ARG A 445 15.40 35.49 -7.83
N LEU A 446 14.44 34.57 -7.77
CA LEU A 446 13.04 34.87 -8.07
C LEU A 446 12.47 35.90 -7.08
N ASN A 447 12.87 35.84 -5.81
CA ASN A 447 12.44 36.77 -4.77
C ASN A 447 12.95 38.20 -5.01
N GLU A 448 14.20 38.35 -5.47
CA GLU A 448 14.74 39.64 -5.94
C GLU A 448 13.90 40.20 -7.09
N MET A 449 13.54 39.34 -8.06
CA MET A 449 12.72 39.75 -9.20
C MET A 449 11.31 40.17 -8.79
N ARG A 450 10.68 39.47 -7.84
CA ARG A 450 9.39 39.88 -7.26
C ARG A 450 9.49 41.22 -6.54
N THR A 451 10.52 41.40 -5.72
CA THR A 451 10.75 42.66 -4.99
C THR A 451 10.94 43.83 -5.95
N ALA A 452 11.70 43.65 -7.03
CA ALA A 452 11.83 44.65 -8.09
C ALA A 452 10.49 44.91 -8.79
N ALA A 453 9.73 43.85 -9.08
CA ALA A 453 8.41 43.96 -9.71
C ALA A 453 7.40 44.76 -8.88
N VAL A 454 7.41 44.60 -7.55
CA VAL A 454 6.62 45.42 -6.61
C VAL A 454 6.99 46.90 -6.73
N TYR A 455 8.29 47.20 -6.71
CA TYR A 455 8.78 48.59 -6.81
C TYR A 455 8.43 49.24 -8.16
N GLU A 456 8.60 48.48 -9.24
CA GLU A 456 8.38 48.92 -10.63
C GLU A 456 6.90 48.82 -11.07
N ARG A 457 6.02 48.27 -10.23
CA ARG A 457 4.59 48.01 -10.52
C ARG A 457 4.37 47.20 -11.80
N ARG A 458 5.22 46.21 -12.01
CA ARG A 458 5.14 45.29 -13.15
C ARG A 458 4.85 43.87 -12.68
N GLU A 459 4.69 42.99 -13.65
CA GLU A 459 4.58 41.56 -13.40
C GLU A 459 5.88 40.98 -12.84
N GLY A 460 5.72 40.05 -11.91
CA GLY A 460 6.78 39.24 -11.34
C GLY A 460 7.36 38.22 -12.32
N PRO A 461 8.27 37.35 -11.87
CA PRO A 461 8.79 36.28 -12.70
C PRO A 461 7.69 35.27 -13.06
N ARG A 462 7.66 34.84 -14.33
CA ARG A 462 6.75 33.81 -14.84
C ARG A 462 7.59 32.61 -15.24
N VAL A 463 7.55 31.59 -14.40
CA VAL A 463 8.50 30.48 -14.39
C VAL A 463 7.81 29.19 -14.82
N LEU A 464 8.36 28.51 -15.82
CA LEU A 464 7.94 27.16 -16.24
C LEU A 464 8.96 26.14 -15.74
N ILE A 465 8.50 25.11 -15.01
CA ILE A 465 9.32 23.96 -14.64
C ILE A 465 9.08 22.84 -15.67
N ALA A 466 10.08 22.55 -16.48
CA ALA A 466 10.07 21.55 -17.55
C ALA A 466 11.04 20.41 -17.26
N GLY A 467 10.82 19.27 -17.91
CA GLY A 467 11.74 18.13 -17.83
C GLY A 467 11.06 16.80 -18.14
N PRO A 468 11.84 15.71 -18.20
CA PRO A 468 11.32 14.36 -18.34
C PRO A 468 10.29 13.97 -17.25
N PRO A 469 9.53 12.88 -17.45
CA PRO A 469 8.79 12.23 -16.38
C PRO A 469 9.68 11.92 -15.16
N THR A 470 9.10 11.88 -13.97
CA THR A 470 9.77 11.42 -12.72
C THR A 470 11.10 12.11 -12.41
N THR A 471 11.19 13.43 -12.61
CA THR A 471 12.39 14.24 -12.27
C THR A 471 12.23 15.14 -11.04
N GLY A 472 11.03 15.22 -10.46
CA GLY A 472 10.74 16.03 -9.27
C GLY A 472 10.16 17.43 -9.55
N LYS A 473 9.59 17.65 -10.74
CA LYS A 473 9.01 18.95 -11.16
C LYS A 473 8.00 19.50 -10.15
N THR A 474 6.98 18.72 -9.80
CA THR A 474 5.94 19.08 -8.83
C THR A 474 6.49 19.40 -7.44
N THR A 475 7.51 18.66 -6.98
CA THR A 475 8.20 18.97 -5.71
C THR A 475 8.94 20.31 -5.78
N LEU A 476 9.60 20.62 -6.90
CA LEU A 476 10.24 21.93 -7.09
C LEU A 476 9.20 23.06 -7.13
N VAL A 477 8.09 22.89 -7.85
CA VAL A 477 7.01 23.89 -7.91
C VAL A 477 6.44 24.15 -6.52
N ARG A 478 6.11 23.09 -5.76
CA ARG A 478 5.65 23.21 -4.36
C ARG A 478 6.67 23.94 -3.49
N THR A 479 7.94 23.57 -3.58
CA THR A 479 9.01 24.23 -2.80
C THR A 479 9.10 25.72 -3.12
N LEU A 480 9.10 26.10 -4.40
CA LEU A 480 9.17 27.51 -4.81
C LEU A 480 7.92 28.30 -4.43
N ALA A 481 6.73 27.69 -4.54
CA ALA A 481 5.47 28.29 -4.11
C ALA A 481 5.46 28.50 -2.59
N SER A 482 5.80 27.49 -1.80
CA SER A 482 5.87 27.59 -0.34
C SER A 482 6.83 28.68 0.11
N TYR A 483 8.04 28.73 -0.45
CA TYR A 483 9.02 29.76 -0.11
C TYR A 483 8.53 31.16 -0.50
N ALA A 484 7.89 31.32 -1.66
CA ALA A 484 7.30 32.61 -2.05
C ALA A 484 6.24 33.06 -1.05
N THR A 485 5.33 32.16 -0.66
CA THR A 485 4.30 32.43 0.35
C THR A 485 4.89 32.76 1.72
N ARG A 486 5.97 32.07 2.14
CA ARG A 486 6.69 32.37 3.39
C ARG A 486 7.33 33.76 3.39
N GLN A 487 7.69 34.28 2.21
CA GLN A 487 8.20 35.65 2.03
C GLN A 487 7.09 36.70 1.82
N GLY A 488 5.83 36.31 1.97
CA GLY A 488 4.68 37.22 1.84
C GLY A 488 4.26 37.51 0.40
N PHE A 489 4.73 36.73 -0.58
CA PHE A 489 4.27 36.80 -1.96
C PHE A 489 3.13 35.82 -2.22
N GLU A 490 2.29 36.12 -3.21
CA GLU A 490 1.07 35.38 -3.54
C GLU A 490 1.14 34.88 -5.00
N PRO A 491 2.07 33.98 -5.35
CA PRO A 491 2.22 33.54 -6.73
C PRO A 491 0.98 32.78 -7.20
N ILE A 492 0.67 32.90 -8.49
CA ILE A 492 -0.23 31.96 -9.16
C ILE A 492 0.55 30.69 -9.47
N VAL A 493 0.08 29.55 -8.99
CA VAL A 493 0.59 28.25 -9.42
C VAL A 493 -0.37 27.69 -10.46
N VAL A 494 0.18 27.20 -11.58
CA VAL A 494 -0.55 26.55 -12.66
C VAL A 494 -0.10 25.09 -12.75
N ASN A 495 -1.02 24.15 -12.67
CA ASN A 495 -0.80 22.76 -13.02
C ASN A 495 -1.24 22.51 -14.47
N ALA A 496 -0.26 22.23 -15.33
CA ALA A 496 -0.47 21.87 -16.72
C ALA A 496 -0.26 20.36 -16.98
N ASP A 497 -0.10 19.53 -15.93
CA ASP A 497 -0.09 18.07 -16.05
C ASP A 497 -1.47 17.50 -15.68
N PRO A 498 -2.22 16.92 -16.63
CA PRO A 498 -3.53 16.34 -16.32
C PRO A 498 -3.44 15.15 -15.35
N LYS A 499 -2.26 14.53 -15.14
CA LYS A 499 -2.10 13.37 -14.25
C LYS A 499 -2.15 13.70 -12.75
N GLU A 500 -1.71 14.88 -12.34
CA GLU A 500 -1.47 15.19 -10.92
C GLU A 500 -2.70 15.76 -10.19
N GLY A 501 -3.65 16.39 -10.90
CA GLY A 501 -4.92 16.85 -10.31
C GLY A 501 -4.80 17.90 -9.20
N MET A 502 -3.93 18.91 -9.34
CA MET A 502 -3.72 19.95 -8.30
C MET A 502 -5.03 20.61 -7.83
N LEU A 503 -5.36 20.46 -6.54
CA LEU A 503 -6.56 20.98 -5.87
C LEU A 503 -7.88 20.55 -6.55
N SER A 504 -7.85 19.45 -7.31
CA SER A 504 -8.97 18.94 -8.08
C SER A 504 -8.86 17.43 -8.28
N LEU A 505 -9.64 16.86 -9.18
CA LEU A 505 -9.48 15.47 -9.57
C LEU A 505 -8.45 15.33 -10.69
N PRO A 506 -7.78 14.17 -10.80
CA PRO A 506 -7.00 13.85 -11.99
C PRO A 506 -7.83 14.00 -13.27
N GLY A 507 -7.17 14.33 -14.39
CA GLY A 507 -7.79 14.60 -15.68
C GLY A 507 -8.09 16.09 -15.87
N THR A 508 -7.54 16.95 -15.01
CA THR A 508 -7.78 18.40 -15.00
C THR A 508 -6.50 19.20 -15.16
N LEU A 509 -6.64 20.39 -15.73
CA LEU A 509 -5.65 21.45 -15.66
C LEU A 509 -6.18 22.54 -14.73
N SER A 510 -5.33 23.10 -13.87
CA SER A 510 -5.80 24.03 -12.84
C SER A 510 -4.84 25.17 -12.56
N ALA A 511 -5.36 26.25 -11.97
CA ALA A 511 -4.58 27.39 -11.52
C ALA A 511 -5.14 27.95 -10.20
N SER A 512 -4.29 28.29 -9.24
CA SER A 512 -4.71 28.90 -7.96
C SER A 512 -3.68 29.91 -7.47
N VAL A 513 -4.14 30.93 -6.75
CA VAL A 513 -3.27 31.85 -5.99
C VAL A 513 -2.85 31.17 -4.69
N PHE A 514 -1.56 31.21 -4.36
CA PHE A 514 -0.99 30.68 -3.13
C PHE A 514 -0.56 31.82 -2.19
N ALA A 515 -1.55 32.40 -1.50
CA ALA A 515 -1.34 33.47 -0.51
C ALA A 515 -1.16 32.95 0.94
N THR A 516 -1.37 31.65 1.16
CA THR A 516 -1.33 31.01 2.49
C THR A 516 -0.60 29.68 2.43
N VAL A 517 -0.11 29.22 3.59
CA VAL A 517 0.68 27.99 3.71
C VAL A 517 -0.06 26.79 3.12
N MET A 518 0.68 25.94 2.40
CA MET A 518 0.17 24.66 1.89
C MET A 518 -0.01 23.64 3.02
N ASP A 519 -0.79 22.59 2.77
CA ASP A 519 -0.96 21.50 3.72
C ASP A 519 0.04 20.37 3.42
N PRO A 520 0.99 20.07 4.30
CA PRO A 520 1.96 19.01 4.05
C PRO A 520 1.32 17.62 4.02
N GLU A 521 0.13 17.44 4.63
CA GLU A 521 -0.60 16.16 4.74
C GLU A 521 -1.65 15.97 3.63
N ALA A 522 -1.93 16.97 2.80
CA ALA A 522 -2.85 16.81 1.68
C ALA A 522 -2.35 15.72 0.72
N VAL A 523 -3.26 14.93 0.13
CA VAL A 523 -2.89 13.82 -0.77
C VAL A 523 -2.09 14.31 -1.98
N ASP A 524 -2.48 15.45 -2.54
CA ASP A 524 -1.76 16.14 -3.63
C ASP A 524 -0.59 17.03 -3.11
N GLY A 525 -0.55 17.25 -1.79
CA GLY A 525 0.39 18.10 -1.06
C GLY A 525 0.32 19.59 -1.39
N TRP A 526 -0.80 20.07 -1.93
CA TRP A 526 -1.06 21.49 -2.17
C TRP A 526 -1.95 22.10 -1.09
N GLY A 527 -2.95 21.35 -0.62
CA GLY A 527 -3.92 21.80 0.36
C GLY A 527 -5.33 21.40 -0.02
N THR A 528 -6.29 22.23 0.37
CA THR A 528 -7.70 21.88 0.20
C THR A 528 -8.52 23.05 -0.33
N THR A 529 -9.64 22.73 -0.96
CA THR A 529 -10.63 23.70 -1.43
C THR A 529 -11.64 24.08 -0.33
N PRO A 530 -12.44 25.15 -0.49
CA PRO A 530 -13.43 25.54 0.51
C PRO A 530 -14.43 24.43 0.80
N THR A 531 -14.79 24.32 2.07
CA THR A 531 -15.85 23.43 2.56
C THR A 531 -16.85 24.25 3.37
N SER A 532 -18.00 23.68 3.72
CA SER A 532 -18.98 24.36 4.59
C SER A 532 -18.53 24.48 6.05
N GLY A 533 -17.44 23.81 6.44
CA GLY A 533 -16.91 23.78 7.80
C GLY A 533 -15.59 24.57 7.95
N PRO A 534 -15.08 24.67 9.19
CA PRO A 534 -13.78 25.26 9.44
C PRO A 534 -12.66 24.42 8.82
N SER A 535 -11.56 25.08 8.44
CA SER A 535 -10.35 24.43 7.93
C SER A 535 -9.16 24.84 8.80
N THR A 536 -8.34 23.85 9.19
CA THR A 536 -7.12 24.07 9.99
C THR A 536 -6.05 24.79 9.18
N VAL A 537 -5.89 24.37 7.93
CA VAL A 537 -5.04 25.05 6.93
C VAL A 537 -5.96 25.90 6.04
N PRO A 538 -5.61 27.18 5.75
CA PRO A 538 -6.44 28.02 4.90
C PRO A 538 -6.68 27.39 3.52
N VAL A 539 -7.90 27.53 3.00
CA VAL A 539 -8.31 26.90 1.73
C VAL A 539 -7.83 27.69 0.52
N LYS A 540 -7.73 27.00 -0.62
CA LYS A 540 -7.28 27.54 -1.90
C LYS A 540 -8.47 27.56 -2.88
N LEU A 541 -8.49 28.51 -3.81
CA LEU A 541 -9.58 28.69 -4.77
C LEU A 541 -9.07 28.41 -6.19
N PRO A 542 -9.08 27.14 -6.64
CA PRO A 542 -8.60 26.81 -7.96
C PRO A 542 -9.63 27.14 -9.05
N LEU A 543 -9.13 27.66 -10.17
CA LEU A 543 -9.76 27.53 -11.47
C LEU A 543 -9.41 26.15 -12.04
N VAL A 544 -10.40 25.45 -12.59
CA VAL A 544 -10.24 24.08 -13.09
C VAL A 544 -10.87 23.94 -14.48
N TYR A 545 -10.15 23.31 -15.40
CA TYR A 545 -10.65 22.85 -16.70
C TYR A 545 -10.50 21.33 -16.81
N TYR A 546 -11.49 20.66 -17.40
CA TYR A 546 -11.49 19.21 -17.55
C TYR A 546 -10.93 18.79 -18.90
N TYR A 547 -9.80 18.08 -18.87
CA TYR A 547 -9.19 17.47 -20.05
C TYR A 547 -9.72 16.05 -20.29
N GLY A 548 -9.99 15.30 -19.22
CA GLY A 548 -10.60 13.97 -19.25
C GLY A 548 -9.72 12.85 -19.81
N ARG A 549 -8.41 13.09 -19.93
CA ARG A 549 -7.37 12.15 -20.37
C ARG A 549 -6.12 12.31 -19.50
N ASN A 550 -5.19 11.34 -19.56
CA ASN A 550 -3.97 11.36 -18.76
C ASN A 550 -2.74 11.90 -19.52
N LEU A 551 -2.74 11.90 -20.86
CA LEU A 551 -1.60 12.33 -21.66
C LEU A 551 -2.00 13.51 -22.54
N PRO A 552 -1.31 14.66 -22.47
CA PRO A 552 -1.54 15.80 -23.37
C PRO A 552 -1.42 15.45 -24.86
N ASP A 553 -0.63 14.43 -25.18
CA ASP A 553 -0.39 13.95 -26.54
C ASP A 553 -1.62 13.25 -27.16
N ASP A 554 -2.61 12.85 -26.34
CA ASP A 554 -3.83 12.17 -26.81
C ASP A 554 -4.77 13.11 -27.57
N ASP A 555 -4.82 14.39 -27.20
CA ASP A 555 -5.56 15.44 -27.90
C ASP A 555 -4.82 16.78 -27.72
N PRO A 556 -3.74 17.00 -28.50
CA PRO A 556 -2.86 18.15 -28.32
C PRO A 556 -3.54 19.46 -28.74
N GLU A 557 -4.51 19.43 -29.67
CA GLU A 557 -5.27 20.63 -30.03
C GLU A 557 -6.14 21.11 -28.87
N PHE A 558 -6.88 20.19 -28.24
CA PHE A 558 -7.72 20.54 -27.10
C PHE A 558 -6.89 20.91 -25.88
N TYR A 559 -5.75 20.24 -25.65
CA TYR A 559 -4.83 20.65 -24.58
C TYR A 559 -4.34 22.10 -24.78
N ARG A 560 -3.94 22.48 -26.00
CA ARG A 560 -3.57 23.86 -26.32
C ARG A 560 -4.71 24.83 -26.01
N GLU A 561 -5.93 24.51 -26.45
CA GLU A 561 -7.12 25.32 -26.15
C GLU A 561 -7.31 25.54 -24.64
N LEU A 562 -7.24 24.48 -23.83
CA LEU A 562 -7.39 24.59 -22.38
C LEU A 562 -6.26 25.40 -21.73
N THR A 563 -5.01 25.21 -22.17
CA THR A 563 -3.88 26.01 -21.66
C THR A 563 -4.01 27.49 -22.02
N SER A 564 -4.50 27.85 -23.22
CA SER A 564 -4.80 29.24 -23.60
C SER A 564 -5.94 29.81 -22.74
N LYS A 565 -6.97 29.01 -22.39
CA LYS A 565 -8.04 29.44 -21.47
C LYS A 565 -7.54 29.72 -20.05
N ILE A 566 -6.64 28.86 -19.54
CA ILE A 566 -5.95 29.10 -18.27
C ILE A 566 -5.15 30.40 -18.36
N ALA A 567 -4.36 30.57 -19.42
CA ALA A 567 -3.53 31.76 -19.60
C ALA A 567 -4.35 33.06 -19.63
N GLY A 568 -5.47 33.08 -20.34
CA GLY A 568 -6.38 34.23 -20.33
C GLY A 568 -6.92 34.55 -18.93
N THR A 569 -7.22 33.53 -18.12
CA THR A 569 -7.71 33.73 -16.74
C THR A 569 -6.59 34.18 -15.81
N VAL A 570 -5.39 33.62 -15.96
CA VAL A 570 -4.18 34.06 -15.22
C VAL A 570 -3.87 35.52 -15.54
N SER A 571 -3.86 35.91 -16.81
CA SER A 571 -3.66 37.30 -17.24
C SER A 571 -4.72 38.23 -16.65
N GLY A 572 -6.00 37.82 -16.65
CA GLY A 572 -7.07 38.55 -15.97
C GLY A 572 -6.77 38.77 -14.49
N ARG A 573 -6.37 37.72 -13.77
CA ARG A 573 -6.03 37.83 -12.34
C ARG A 573 -4.83 38.74 -12.08
N LEU A 574 -3.77 38.64 -12.89
CA LEU A 574 -2.60 39.52 -12.81
C LEU A 574 -2.96 40.99 -13.09
N SER A 575 -3.98 41.26 -13.90
CA SER A 575 -4.43 42.63 -14.19
C SER A 575 -5.26 43.25 -13.08
N GLU A 576 -5.95 42.43 -12.28
CA GLU A 576 -6.88 42.88 -11.23
C GLU A 576 -6.23 43.01 -9.86
N ASP A 577 -5.18 42.23 -9.58
CA ASP A 577 -4.57 42.13 -8.26
C ASP A 577 -3.06 42.40 -8.31
N GLU A 578 -2.65 43.59 -7.85
CA GLU A 578 -1.24 44.03 -7.86
C GLU A 578 -0.32 43.17 -6.98
N ALA A 579 -0.83 42.59 -5.88
CA ALA A 579 -0.01 41.72 -5.03
C ALA A 579 0.32 40.40 -5.76
N VAL A 580 -0.69 39.81 -6.40
CA VAL A 580 -0.54 38.61 -7.22
C VAL A 580 0.33 38.90 -8.45
N LYS A 581 0.09 40.04 -9.11
CA LYS A 581 0.84 40.51 -10.28
C LYS A 581 2.35 40.53 -10.04
N SER A 582 2.81 41.21 -8.99
CA SER A 582 4.24 41.30 -8.69
C SER A 582 4.83 40.00 -8.11
N SER A 583 3.98 39.10 -7.60
CA SER A 583 4.38 37.78 -7.11
C SER A 583 4.70 36.80 -8.25
N GLY A 584 4.08 36.98 -9.41
CA GLY A 584 4.35 36.23 -10.64
C GLY A 584 3.65 34.87 -10.71
N VAL A 585 4.12 34.02 -11.62
CA VAL A 585 3.49 32.74 -11.98
C VAL A 585 4.52 31.61 -11.90
N ILE A 586 4.11 30.45 -11.39
CA ILE A 586 4.91 29.22 -11.38
C ILE A 586 4.10 28.11 -12.03
N VAL A 587 4.62 27.50 -13.09
CA VAL A 587 3.92 26.50 -13.88
C VAL A 587 4.58 25.13 -13.72
N ASP A 588 3.81 24.15 -13.25
CA ASP A 588 4.16 22.73 -13.31
C ASP A 588 3.72 22.17 -14.65
N SER A 589 4.66 21.64 -15.43
CA SER A 589 4.36 21.10 -16.76
C SER A 589 4.29 19.57 -16.76
N MET A 590 3.71 19.02 -17.82
CA MET A 590 3.74 17.59 -18.08
C MET A 590 5.17 17.05 -18.18
N GLY A 591 5.36 15.77 -17.88
CA GLY A 591 6.61 15.08 -18.20
C GLY A 591 6.81 14.95 -19.71
N VAL A 592 7.84 15.60 -20.26
CA VAL A 592 8.16 15.54 -21.70
C VAL A 592 9.38 14.66 -21.94
N SER A 593 9.19 13.56 -22.66
CA SER A 593 10.30 12.73 -23.13
C SER A 593 11.18 13.51 -24.10
N GLU A 594 12.50 13.34 -24.05
CA GLU A 594 13.48 14.00 -24.94
C GLU A 594 13.35 13.63 -26.44
N LYS A 595 12.39 12.77 -26.77
CA LYS A 595 12.08 12.37 -28.16
C LYS A 595 10.71 12.89 -28.60
N SER A 596 9.90 13.43 -27.69
CA SER A 596 8.55 13.89 -28.02
C SER A 596 8.57 15.30 -28.58
N LYS A 597 8.51 15.41 -29.91
CA LYS A 597 8.31 16.69 -30.59
C LYS A 597 6.98 17.34 -30.21
N ILE A 598 5.93 16.54 -30.05
CA ILE A 598 4.62 17.02 -29.64
C ILE A 598 4.74 17.67 -28.26
N GLY A 599 5.35 17.00 -27.29
CA GLY A 599 5.58 17.54 -25.95
C GLY A 599 6.40 18.84 -25.96
N GLU A 600 7.47 18.91 -26.75
CA GLU A 600 8.25 20.15 -26.91
C GLU A 600 7.41 21.30 -27.48
N ASP A 601 6.54 21.03 -28.45
CA ASP A 601 5.65 22.04 -29.03
C ASP A 601 4.51 22.43 -28.08
N LEU A 602 4.06 21.54 -27.20
CA LEU A 602 3.11 21.86 -26.14
C LEU A 602 3.77 22.74 -25.06
N LEU A 603 5.02 22.44 -24.67
CA LEU A 603 5.78 23.33 -23.77
C LEU A 603 5.94 24.73 -24.37
N ALA A 604 6.28 24.82 -25.66
CA ALA A 604 6.42 26.11 -26.32
C ALA A 604 5.12 26.92 -26.37
N HIS A 605 3.98 26.24 -26.51
CA HIS A 605 2.66 26.87 -26.44
C HIS A 605 2.37 27.44 -25.05
N ILE A 606 2.68 26.68 -23.98
CA ILE A 606 2.57 27.18 -22.60
C ILE A 606 3.48 28.41 -22.39
N VAL A 607 4.70 28.39 -22.94
CA VAL A 607 5.66 29.51 -22.86
C VAL A 607 5.08 30.78 -23.47
N ASP A 608 4.48 30.67 -24.66
CA ASP A 608 3.90 31.80 -25.38
C ASP A 608 2.65 32.35 -24.65
N GLU A 609 1.68 31.48 -24.39
CA GLU A 609 0.38 31.86 -23.80
C GLU A 609 0.53 32.47 -22.39
N LEU A 610 1.37 31.88 -21.52
CA LEU A 610 1.63 32.40 -20.18
C LEU A 610 2.77 33.44 -20.15
N SER A 611 3.33 33.80 -21.31
CA SER A 611 4.40 34.79 -21.44
C SER A 611 5.59 34.51 -20.52
N ILE A 612 5.99 33.25 -20.43
CA ILE A 612 7.04 32.74 -19.53
C ILE A 612 8.38 33.41 -19.86
N ASN A 613 9.02 34.02 -18.87
CA ASN A 613 10.35 34.64 -19.01
C ASN A 613 11.48 33.80 -18.43
N ILE A 614 11.17 32.73 -17.67
CA ILE A 614 12.16 31.79 -17.13
C ILE A 614 11.69 30.36 -17.33
N ILE A 615 12.49 29.53 -17.98
CA ILE A 615 12.25 28.08 -18.10
C ILE A 615 13.33 27.36 -17.30
N VAL A 616 12.92 26.58 -16.31
CA VAL A 616 13.79 25.74 -15.50
C VAL A 616 13.66 24.31 -15.99
N VAL A 617 14.74 23.73 -16.49
CA VAL A 617 14.76 22.36 -17.02
C VAL A 617 15.41 21.44 -15.99
N LEU A 618 14.63 20.49 -15.48
CA LEU A 618 15.05 19.58 -14.41
C LEU A 618 15.48 18.22 -14.98
N GLY A 619 16.74 17.85 -14.74
CA GLY A 619 17.25 16.51 -15.00
C GLY A 619 17.57 16.17 -16.46
N SER A 620 17.62 17.16 -17.37
CA SER A 620 18.00 16.92 -18.78
C SER A 620 18.85 18.06 -19.37
N ASN A 621 20.14 17.78 -19.54
CA ASN A 621 21.06 18.68 -20.24
C ASN A 621 20.72 18.81 -21.73
N ARG A 622 20.18 17.75 -22.33
CA ARG A 622 19.79 17.74 -23.74
C ARG A 622 18.61 18.68 -23.99
N MET A 623 17.54 18.53 -23.22
CA MET A 623 16.38 19.43 -23.29
C MET A 623 16.76 20.87 -22.97
N THR A 624 17.68 21.08 -22.01
CA THR A 624 18.23 22.41 -21.70
C THR A 624 18.87 23.05 -22.94
N ALA A 625 19.70 22.30 -23.67
CA ALA A 625 20.35 22.80 -24.88
C ALA A 625 19.36 23.04 -26.03
N GLU A 626 18.38 22.14 -26.22
CA GLU A 626 17.34 22.25 -27.25
C GLU A 626 16.44 23.48 -27.02
N LEU A 627 15.95 23.69 -25.80
CA LEU A 627 15.13 24.85 -25.43
C LEU A 627 15.95 26.16 -25.48
N SER A 628 17.23 26.12 -25.05
CA SER A 628 18.13 27.28 -25.17
C SER A 628 18.30 27.72 -26.62
N LYS A 629 18.43 26.76 -27.55
CA LYS A 629 18.50 27.06 -28.98
C LYS A 629 17.18 27.64 -29.49
N ARG A 630 16.05 27.01 -29.15
CA ARG A 630 14.70 27.40 -29.58
C ARG A 630 14.36 28.84 -29.17
N PHE A 631 14.55 29.18 -27.90
CA PHE A 631 14.14 30.47 -27.33
C PHE A 631 15.22 31.57 -27.34
N SER A 632 16.40 31.30 -27.92
CA SER A 632 17.55 32.24 -27.90
C SER A 632 17.24 33.64 -28.44
N THR A 633 16.44 33.73 -29.51
CA THR A 633 16.04 34.99 -30.14
C THR A 633 14.62 35.43 -29.80
N GLU A 634 13.86 34.57 -29.14
CA GLU A 634 12.46 34.84 -28.80
C GLU A 634 12.36 35.79 -27.61
N ARG A 635 11.23 36.49 -27.53
CA ARG A 635 10.90 37.43 -26.48
C ARG A 635 9.48 37.16 -26.04
N THR A 636 9.19 37.39 -24.75
CA THR A 636 7.83 37.31 -24.23
C THR A 636 6.92 38.35 -24.91
N SER A 637 5.60 38.21 -24.75
CA SER A 637 4.64 39.24 -25.16
C SER A 637 4.90 40.62 -24.54
N LEU A 638 5.63 40.66 -23.42
CA LEU A 638 6.06 41.87 -22.71
C LEU A 638 7.45 42.38 -23.15
N GLY A 639 8.07 41.74 -24.15
CA GLY A 639 9.37 42.13 -24.70
C GLY A 639 10.59 41.66 -23.90
N GLU A 640 10.41 40.76 -22.93
CA GLU A 640 11.49 40.25 -22.08
C GLU A 640 12.25 39.10 -22.75
N PRO A 641 13.57 38.94 -22.50
CA PRO A 641 14.29 37.74 -22.90
C PRO A 641 13.84 36.53 -22.08
N ILE A 642 13.75 35.37 -22.74
CA ILE A 642 13.44 34.09 -22.10
C ILE A 642 14.75 33.46 -21.61
N GLN A 643 14.86 33.24 -20.30
CA GLN A 643 16.04 32.66 -19.67
C GLN A 643 15.85 31.15 -19.47
N ILE A 644 16.83 30.34 -19.86
CA ILE A 644 16.81 28.89 -19.64
C ILE A 644 17.80 28.55 -18.53
N VAL A 645 17.35 27.79 -17.53
CA VAL A 645 18.16 27.36 -16.38
C VAL A 645 18.08 25.84 -16.27
N GLY A 646 19.20 25.14 -16.43
CA GLY A 646 19.29 23.71 -16.17
C GLY A 646 19.53 23.42 -14.69
N LEU A 647 18.79 22.48 -14.11
CA LEU A 647 19.00 21.96 -12.76
C LEU A 647 19.12 20.44 -12.79
N ASP A 648 19.94 19.90 -11.89
CA ASP A 648 20.10 18.45 -11.75
C ASP A 648 18.86 17.81 -11.13
N ARG A 649 18.56 16.57 -11.54
CA ARG A 649 17.54 15.74 -10.89
C ARG A 649 18.00 15.41 -9.47
N SER A 650 17.11 15.51 -8.50
CA SER A 650 17.39 15.01 -7.15
C SER A 650 17.41 13.47 -7.15
N GLU A 651 18.46 12.89 -6.56
CA GLU A 651 18.58 11.44 -6.36
C GLU A 651 17.48 10.85 -5.47
N GLY A 652 16.77 11.68 -4.71
CA GLY A 652 15.63 11.25 -3.89
C GLY A 652 14.32 11.12 -4.66
N VAL A 653 14.31 11.38 -5.97
CA VAL A 653 13.11 11.20 -6.80
C VAL A 653 12.98 9.74 -7.18
N VAL A 654 11.96 9.10 -6.64
CA VAL A 654 11.64 7.69 -6.86
C VAL A 654 10.55 7.55 -7.91
N GLU A 655 10.61 6.47 -8.69
CA GLU A 655 9.52 6.10 -9.59
C GLU A 655 8.30 5.60 -8.79
N ARG A 656 7.12 5.98 -9.26
CA ARG A 656 5.83 5.52 -8.74
C ARG A 656 5.32 4.48 -9.72
N ASP A 657 5.17 3.25 -9.28
CA ASP A 657 4.58 2.18 -10.08
C ASP A 657 3.09 2.45 -10.35
N GLU A 658 2.51 1.72 -11.29
CA GLU A 658 1.12 1.93 -11.71
C GLU A 658 0.12 1.71 -10.56
N GLY A 659 0.35 0.71 -9.71
CA GLY A 659 -0.53 0.42 -8.57
C GLY A 659 -0.48 1.52 -7.51
N PHE A 660 0.71 2.06 -7.23
CA PHE A 660 0.84 3.24 -6.37
C PHE A 660 0.12 4.46 -6.95
N LEU A 661 0.31 4.72 -8.24
CA LEU A 661 -0.35 5.84 -8.92
C LEU A 661 -1.86 5.68 -8.94
N GLU A 662 -2.36 4.46 -9.15
CA GLU A 662 -3.79 4.12 -9.09
C GLU A 662 -4.34 4.46 -7.71
N TYR A 663 -3.77 3.89 -6.65
CA TYR A 663 -4.16 4.17 -5.28
C TYR A 663 -4.12 5.67 -4.93
N SER A 664 -3.10 6.42 -5.36
CA SER A 664 -3.04 7.87 -5.14
C SER A 664 -4.23 8.60 -5.77
N ARG A 665 -4.62 8.23 -7.00
CA ARG A 665 -5.81 8.81 -7.66
C ARG A 665 -7.08 8.47 -6.88
N GLU A 666 -7.16 7.24 -6.38
CA GLU A 666 -8.29 6.81 -5.58
C GLU A 666 -8.47 7.62 -4.31
N GLN A 667 -7.37 7.86 -3.59
CA GLN A 667 -7.41 8.70 -2.39
C GLN A 667 -7.77 10.15 -2.72
N ALA A 668 -7.30 10.70 -3.85
CA ALA A 668 -7.68 12.06 -4.27
C ALA A 668 -9.19 12.17 -4.57
N ILE A 669 -9.77 11.18 -5.25
CA ILE A 669 -11.22 11.12 -5.52
C ILE A 669 -11.98 10.96 -4.20
N LYS A 670 -11.53 10.08 -3.30
CA LYS A 670 -12.17 9.87 -2.01
C LYS A 670 -12.12 11.11 -1.12
N GLU A 671 -10.97 11.79 -1.06
CA GLU A 671 -10.79 13.03 -0.31
C GLU A 671 -11.72 14.14 -0.82
N TYR A 672 -11.93 14.23 -2.14
CA TYR A 672 -12.84 15.21 -2.72
C TYR A 672 -14.28 15.09 -2.20
N PHE A 673 -14.80 13.86 -2.05
CA PHE A 673 -16.18 13.63 -1.60
C PHE A 673 -16.31 13.53 -0.08
N PHE A 674 -15.37 12.85 0.59
CA PHE A 674 -15.47 12.47 2.01
C PHE A 674 -14.49 13.22 2.91
N GLY A 675 -13.58 14.01 2.34
CA GLY A 675 -12.53 14.68 3.08
C GLY A 675 -11.49 13.72 3.66
N ASP A 676 -10.81 14.15 4.71
CA ASP A 676 -9.75 13.41 5.38
C ASP A 676 -10.09 13.15 6.86
N ALA A 677 -9.19 12.49 7.59
CA ALA A 677 -9.38 12.20 9.02
C ALA A 677 -9.48 13.47 9.89
N ARG A 678 -8.93 14.60 9.44
CA ARG A 678 -8.97 15.89 10.16
C ARG A 678 -10.26 16.65 9.82
N ARG A 679 -10.90 16.33 8.70
CA ARG A 679 -12.07 17.01 8.15
C ARG A 679 -12.91 16.04 7.33
N ALA A 680 -13.81 15.33 8.01
CA ALA A 680 -14.82 14.49 7.36
C ALA A 680 -15.87 15.37 6.65
N LEU A 681 -16.17 15.03 5.40
CA LEU A 681 -17.23 15.63 4.59
C LEU A 681 -18.39 14.65 4.45
N SER A 682 -19.58 15.20 4.20
CA SER A 682 -20.82 14.41 4.08
C SER A 682 -21.44 14.63 2.70
N PRO A 683 -20.99 13.87 1.68
CA PRO A 683 -21.57 13.97 0.34
C PRO A 683 -23.02 13.45 0.35
N GLN A 684 -23.80 13.83 -0.66
CA GLN A 684 -25.23 13.54 -0.74
C GLN A 684 -25.55 12.71 -1.98
N ILE A 685 -26.31 11.63 -1.80
CA ILE A 685 -26.83 10.82 -2.92
C ILE A 685 -28.08 11.49 -3.48
N GLN A 686 -28.08 11.74 -4.77
CA GLN A 686 -29.17 12.32 -5.54
C GLN A 686 -29.73 11.28 -6.50
N HIS A 687 -31.05 11.08 -6.44
CA HIS A 687 -31.76 10.24 -7.40
C HIS A 687 -32.31 11.13 -8.51
N THR A 688 -31.90 10.86 -9.75
CA THR A 688 -32.25 11.68 -10.91
C THR A 688 -32.77 10.80 -12.04
N ASP A 689 -33.79 11.27 -12.74
CA ASP A 689 -34.30 10.62 -13.96
C ASP A 689 -33.36 10.91 -15.14
N PHE A 690 -33.20 9.97 -16.07
CA PHE A 690 -32.28 10.14 -17.21
C PHE A 690 -32.58 11.41 -18.02
N ASP A 691 -33.85 11.73 -18.20
CA ASP A 691 -34.30 12.86 -19.02
C ASP A 691 -33.98 14.23 -18.39
N ALA A 692 -33.64 14.25 -17.08
CA ALA A 692 -33.22 15.45 -16.37
C ALA A 692 -31.70 15.73 -16.50
N LEU A 693 -30.95 14.85 -17.18
CA LEU A 693 -29.51 14.98 -17.34
C LEU A 693 -29.10 15.18 -18.81
N VAL A 694 -28.05 15.96 -18.99
CA VAL A 694 -27.34 16.09 -20.25
C VAL A 694 -25.91 15.65 -20.03
N ILE A 695 -25.64 14.39 -20.37
CA ILE A 695 -24.30 13.79 -20.27
C ILE A 695 -23.68 13.78 -21.66
N TYR A 696 -22.46 14.31 -21.76
CA TYR A 696 -21.62 14.21 -22.92
C TYR A 696 -20.49 13.22 -22.64
N LYS A 697 -20.09 12.49 -23.67
CA LYS A 697 -18.89 11.65 -23.67
C LYS A 697 -17.90 12.23 -24.68
N ALA A 698 -16.65 12.41 -24.25
CA ALA A 698 -15.56 12.72 -25.17
C ALA A 698 -15.30 11.51 -26.07
N SER A 699 -15.33 11.70 -27.39
CA SER A 699 -14.93 10.66 -28.35
C SER A 699 -13.45 10.32 -28.20
N ASP A 700 -13.08 9.08 -28.47
CA ASP A 700 -11.67 8.69 -28.59
C ASP A 700 -11.04 9.48 -29.74
N TYR A 701 -9.88 10.10 -29.47
CA TYR A 701 -9.20 10.88 -30.48
C TYR A 701 -8.83 9.95 -31.64
N SER A 702 -9.25 10.32 -32.86
CA SER A 702 -8.73 9.72 -34.07
C SER A 702 -7.90 10.77 -34.81
N ALA A 703 -6.79 10.36 -35.41
CA ALA A 703 -5.93 11.27 -36.17
C ALA A 703 -6.64 11.95 -37.37
N TYR A 704 -7.88 11.56 -37.68
CA TYR A 704 -8.66 12.01 -38.82
C TYR A 704 -9.89 12.85 -38.45
N GLU A 705 -10.37 12.79 -37.19
CA GLU A 705 -11.53 13.54 -36.72
C GLU A 705 -11.23 14.23 -35.39
N LYS A 706 -11.49 15.54 -35.32
CA LYS A 706 -11.42 16.27 -34.05
C LYS A 706 -12.35 15.61 -33.05
N ALA A 707 -11.84 15.31 -31.86
CA ALA A 707 -12.66 14.77 -30.80
C ALA A 707 -13.82 15.76 -30.53
N THR A 708 -15.04 15.29 -30.72
CA THR A 708 -16.26 16.04 -30.43
C THR A 708 -16.93 15.43 -29.20
N LEU A 709 -17.65 16.27 -28.45
CA LEU A 709 -18.54 15.78 -27.42
C LEU A 709 -19.78 15.19 -28.09
N SER A 710 -20.07 13.93 -27.79
CA SER A 710 -21.29 13.25 -28.22
C SER A 710 -22.23 13.11 -27.03
N ARG A 711 -23.54 13.33 -27.23
CA ARG A 711 -24.52 13.10 -26.18
C ARG A 711 -24.57 11.61 -25.87
N ASN A 712 -24.52 11.26 -24.59
CA ASN A 712 -24.51 9.89 -24.13
C ASN A 712 -25.68 9.69 -23.15
N GLU A 713 -26.49 8.65 -23.37
CA GLU A 713 -27.51 8.28 -22.37
C GLU A 713 -26.83 7.63 -21.17
N PRO A 714 -27.35 7.84 -19.94
CA PRO A 714 -26.89 7.10 -18.77
C PRO A 714 -26.98 5.58 -19.00
N SER A 715 -25.94 4.86 -18.62
CA SER A 715 -25.88 3.39 -18.71
C SER A 715 -25.07 2.80 -17.56
N SER A 716 -25.28 1.51 -17.30
CA SER A 716 -24.54 0.70 -16.32
C SER A 716 -23.01 0.84 -16.44
N VAL A 717 -22.48 1.06 -17.64
CA VAL A 717 -21.04 1.29 -17.89
C VAL A 717 -20.51 2.56 -17.20
N MET A 718 -21.38 3.52 -16.88
CA MET A 718 -21.02 4.73 -16.13
C MET A 718 -20.93 4.52 -14.63
N GLN A 719 -21.39 3.39 -14.08
CA GLN A 719 -21.23 3.12 -12.65
C GLN A 719 -19.76 3.24 -12.25
N HIS A 720 -19.53 3.81 -11.07
CA HIS A 720 -18.21 4.09 -10.50
C HIS A 720 -17.37 5.16 -11.20
N TRP A 721 -17.87 5.80 -12.25
CA TRP A 721 -17.19 6.94 -12.87
C TRP A 721 -17.47 8.26 -12.14
N THR A 722 -16.50 9.15 -12.22
CA THR A 722 -16.71 10.57 -11.92
C THR A 722 -17.08 11.32 -13.21
N LEU A 723 -18.02 12.27 -13.09
CA LEU A 723 -18.44 13.16 -14.17
C LEU A 723 -18.11 14.59 -13.80
N ALA A 724 -17.49 15.32 -14.71
CA ALA A 724 -17.23 16.75 -14.54
C ALA A 724 -18.53 17.53 -14.74
N VAL A 725 -18.88 18.38 -13.77
CA VAL A 725 -20.02 19.31 -13.86
C VAL A 725 -19.53 20.61 -14.47
N MET A 726 -19.97 20.93 -15.69
CA MET A 726 -19.43 22.06 -16.43
C MET A 726 -20.19 23.36 -16.13
N HIS A 727 -19.46 24.46 -16.02
CA HIS A 727 -20.00 25.81 -15.89
C HIS A 727 -20.47 26.34 -17.27
N ALA A 728 -21.44 25.64 -17.86
CA ALA A 728 -22.05 25.96 -19.15
C ALA A 728 -23.57 25.74 -19.09
N SER A 729 -24.28 26.16 -20.14
CA SER A 729 -25.68 25.81 -20.38
C SER A 729 -25.75 24.54 -21.24
N PRO A 730 -26.70 23.61 -20.99
CA PRO A 730 -26.89 22.45 -21.85
C PRO A 730 -27.31 22.78 -23.28
N LYS A 731 -27.73 24.03 -23.53
CA LYS A 731 -28.06 24.56 -24.85
C LYS A 731 -26.86 25.14 -25.58
N ASP A 732 -25.72 25.30 -24.90
CA ASP A 732 -24.50 25.78 -25.54
C ASP A 732 -23.96 24.73 -26.52
N PRO A 733 -23.25 25.15 -27.58
CA PRO A 733 -22.62 24.23 -28.49
C PRO A 733 -21.65 23.27 -27.77
N PRO A 734 -21.52 21.99 -28.20
CA PRO A 734 -20.68 21.02 -27.51
C PRO A 734 -19.23 21.44 -27.34
N GLU A 735 -18.66 22.19 -28.29
CA GLU A 735 -17.32 22.77 -28.18
C GLU A 735 -17.18 23.78 -27.03
N VAL A 736 -18.22 24.60 -26.80
CA VAL A 736 -18.26 25.56 -25.69
C VAL A 736 -18.38 24.84 -24.36
N VAL A 737 -19.23 23.81 -24.30
CA VAL A 737 -19.38 22.96 -23.11
C VAL A 737 -18.06 22.26 -22.77
N ARG A 738 -17.35 21.74 -23.78
CA ARG A 738 -16.08 21.03 -23.62
C ARG A 738 -14.99 21.90 -23.00
N ALA A 739 -14.88 23.15 -23.44
CA ALA A 739 -13.85 24.09 -22.98
C ALA A 739 -14.30 24.96 -21.79
N ALA A 740 -15.48 24.72 -21.21
CA ALA A 740 -15.96 25.46 -20.05
C ALA A 740 -15.18 25.09 -18.78
N ALA A 741 -15.17 26.00 -17.81
CA ALA A 741 -14.61 25.72 -16.49
C ALA A 741 -15.45 24.68 -15.73
N VAL A 742 -14.82 23.95 -14.83
CA VAL A 742 -15.46 22.93 -13.99
C VAL A 742 -16.05 23.58 -12.74
N MET A 743 -17.32 23.29 -12.45
CA MET A 743 -17.96 23.66 -11.18
C MET A 743 -17.64 22.68 -10.06
N GLY A 744 -17.43 21.41 -10.40
CA GLY A 744 -17.15 20.32 -9.48
C GLY A 744 -17.34 18.98 -10.16
N PHE A 745 -17.35 17.91 -9.37
CA PHE A 745 -17.51 16.55 -9.86
C PHE A 745 -18.65 15.84 -9.14
N VAL A 746 -19.29 14.91 -9.83
CA VAL A 746 -20.22 13.95 -9.25
C VAL A 746 -19.75 12.54 -9.53
N TYR A 747 -20.10 11.60 -8.66
CA TYR A 747 -19.77 10.20 -8.82
C TYR A 747 -21.04 9.39 -9.08
N VAL A 748 -21.01 8.51 -10.08
CA VAL A 748 -22.14 7.66 -10.43
C VAL A 748 -22.11 6.41 -9.54
N SER A 749 -22.96 6.40 -8.51
CA SER A 749 -23.03 5.27 -7.57
C SER A 749 -23.82 4.08 -8.11
N ASP A 750 -24.85 4.33 -8.93
CA ASP A 750 -25.73 3.29 -9.45
C ASP A 750 -26.52 3.81 -10.66
N VAL A 751 -26.89 2.92 -11.57
CA VAL A 751 -27.67 3.20 -12.77
C VAL A 751 -28.68 2.07 -12.95
N ASP A 752 -29.96 2.43 -12.87
CA ASP A 752 -31.10 1.54 -13.09
C ASP A 752 -31.69 1.88 -14.46
N GLU A 753 -31.27 1.12 -15.48
CA GLU A 753 -31.69 1.32 -16.87
C GLU A 753 -33.19 1.03 -17.06
N ASP A 754 -33.73 0.03 -16.36
CA ASP A 754 -35.14 -0.37 -16.43
C ASP A 754 -36.05 0.75 -15.92
N ARG A 755 -35.67 1.38 -14.79
CA ARG A 755 -36.41 2.50 -14.22
C ARG A 755 -36.01 3.86 -14.80
N ARG A 756 -35.01 3.91 -15.68
CA ARG A 756 -34.38 5.13 -16.23
C ARG A 756 -33.96 6.11 -15.12
N LYS A 757 -33.34 5.59 -14.06
CA LYS A 757 -32.87 6.36 -12.90
C LYS A 757 -31.40 6.17 -12.64
N ILE A 758 -30.73 7.25 -12.24
CA ILE A 758 -29.31 7.26 -11.88
C ILE A 758 -29.15 7.83 -10.48
N LYS A 759 -28.25 7.23 -9.69
CA LYS A 759 -27.87 7.71 -8.37
C LYS A 759 -26.50 8.40 -8.46
N LEU A 760 -26.49 9.70 -8.24
CA LEU A 760 -25.28 10.53 -8.26
C LEU A 760 -24.88 10.92 -6.83
N LEU A 761 -23.66 10.60 -6.42
CA LEU A 761 -23.05 11.15 -5.22
C LEU A 761 -22.49 12.55 -5.56
N ALA A 762 -22.96 13.57 -4.86
CA ALA A 762 -22.53 14.95 -5.04
C ALA A 762 -21.83 15.49 -3.78
N PRO A 763 -20.81 16.35 -3.92
CA PRO A 763 -20.07 16.90 -2.78
C PRO A 763 -20.88 17.94 -1.99
N VAL A 764 -21.93 18.49 -2.59
CA VAL A 764 -22.81 19.51 -1.99
C VAL A 764 -24.26 19.04 -1.97
N GLY A 765 -24.99 19.42 -0.93
CA GLY A 765 -26.43 19.19 -0.83
C GLY A 765 -27.21 20.14 -1.74
N GLY A 766 -28.21 19.61 -2.45
CA GLY A 766 -29.06 20.36 -3.39
C GLY A 766 -29.00 19.80 -4.81
N ARG A 767 -30.02 20.08 -5.63
CA ARG A 767 -30.06 19.57 -7.01
C ARG A 767 -28.91 20.16 -7.83
N LEU A 768 -28.24 19.34 -8.64
CA LEU A 768 -27.19 19.76 -9.58
C LEU A 768 -27.58 20.92 -10.52
N GLY A 769 -28.89 21.15 -10.72
CA GLY A 769 -29.41 22.13 -11.66
C GLY A 769 -29.32 21.65 -13.12
N ASP A 770 -29.62 22.55 -14.05
CA ASP A 770 -29.57 22.29 -15.50
C ASP A 770 -28.14 22.54 -16.02
N ARG A 771 -27.22 21.63 -15.71
CA ARG A 771 -25.80 21.72 -16.07
C ARG A 771 -25.36 20.50 -16.88
N PRO A 772 -24.59 20.68 -17.96
CA PRO A 772 -24.07 19.56 -18.72
C PRO A 772 -22.94 18.85 -17.95
N LEU A 773 -22.95 17.53 -18.03
CA LEU A 773 -21.95 16.65 -17.42
C LEU A 773 -21.03 16.09 -18.52
N ILE A 774 -19.74 15.94 -18.24
CA ILE A 774 -18.80 15.29 -19.15
C ILE A 774 -18.22 14.04 -18.50
N LEU A 775 -18.36 12.92 -19.21
CA LEU A 775 -17.63 11.67 -18.98
C LEU A 775 -16.34 11.69 -19.84
N GLY A 776 -15.19 11.72 -19.18
CA GLY A 776 -13.89 11.53 -19.83
C GLY A 776 -13.54 10.06 -20.01
N SER A 777 -12.35 9.80 -20.54
CA SER A 777 -11.76 8.45 -20.59
C SER A 777 -10.82 8.19 -19.40
N TRP A 778 -10.57 9.20 -18.57
CA TRP A 778 -9.65 9.14 -17.44
C TRP A 778 -10.01 10.18 -16.35
N PRO A 779 -9.78 9.90 -15.05
CA PRO A 779 -9.27 8.66 -14.46
C PRO A 779 -10.28 7.52 -14.60
N GLU A 780 -9.79 6.28 -14.61
CA GLU A 780 -10.64 5.12 -14.86
C GLU A 780 -11.51 4.76 -13.61
N PRO A 781 -12.57 3.94 -13.77
CA PRO A 781 -13.59 3.71 -12.74
C PRO A 781 -13.16 2.62 -11.77
N TYR A 782 -12.31 2.95 -10.80
CA TYR A 782 -11.68 1.92 -9.97
C TYR A 782 -12.19 1.81 -8.54
N ILE A 783 -13.22 2.56 -8.14
CA ILE A 783 -13.62 2.60 -6.74
C ILE A 783 -15.13 2.50 -6.59
N ASN A 784 -15.57 1.51 -5.84
CA ASN A 784 -16.84 1.61 -5.16
C ASN A 784 -16.68 2.52 -3.93
N LEU A 785 -17.00 3.81 -4.09
CA LEU A 785 -16.90 4.80 -3.00
C LEU A 785 -17.88 4.56 -1.84
N LEU A 786 -18.85 3.65 -1.99
CA LEU A 786 -19.94 3.44 -1.02
C LEU A 786 -19.93 2.07 -0.33
N GLY A 787 -18.87 1.28 -0.51
CA GLY A 787 -18.69 -0.03 0.15
C GLY A 787 -18.54 -1.15 -0.85
#